data_AF-A0A381QJ19-F1
#
_entry.id   AF-A0A381QJ19-F1
#
_cell.length_a   1.000
_cell.length_b   1.000
_cell.length_c   1.000
_cell.angle_alpha   90.00
_cell.angle_beta   90.00
_cell.angle_gamma   90.00
#
_symmetry.space_group_name_H-M   'P 1'
#
loop_
_entity.id
_entity.type
_entity.pdbx_description
1 polymer ?
#
loop_
_entity_poly.entity_id
_entity_poly.type
_entity_poly.pdbx_seq_one_letter_code
_entity_poly.pdbx_strand_id
1 'polypeptide(L)'
;AEMDDLRALYTGGLHYEMGVSFVGGNPSSWRKRSLSDPMDCLRLKLLDMLGSEGPQTAEALSLRLPFPSAQVEAVLQELEMRNLASIGFFTQTDEGEFILRVDEYRITGGQVNVIDYRTLQTLILHKSFATFDEPIDAIRNLALVQRREELLHRVTNFRFRDWKDIKHDSDIFNGRLLHNRVGYTLGNQLPMLLGLRGDPWLGPLEEELLDKITEEGTSRSELFADYPKGKENAHVQRSLKSALSNLERQLAVAKQYIDVPNRKRSMAIFRRLHGRIEPLPFHEALSHLIARIGPVRIHTLRFFVARPVEELADALRELEGKGAIARIVTLQPDPTDYYASPEDAERLLSPLPEDRKMRILSQSDPFSSRFIQEIRLLLKQGWYYPVFKGVDPIGRILMFVVNDYLEIKDINIPHSYLDDFKTTFEELLENYRDRLVDVSVLHAFNGVPVHDCDENIQLILSDLGFVSMGDGERYIRGGVVAPISRKQVNRLLFLHHSLHQDSRWENETIALENTRELRDDFSLRGRCEMFRVNLSSMVAAHQLHQGSNLRGHLVWARYRHFQDLQTIRNVPIEAEDEEILQFFREHNDPDVHMERNAMSRSDFRKLVSPLVRSGHLIQDYRGGFKTVEPIPNADLWRIKRDYLRELVQNYPVITLKQLERLAGSSFSPEEISDVMHEFEEDGTLIKGFLVDDLQDICWGRQDMLEGLDAPSRSRDLVIPPSDPLIHYFGSLLRERFGYGSAYLVFHKEEPIAAFKANTRNNTIEITDFVGDSDLEKEAVRVMKEFAWEH
;
A
#
# COMPACT_ATOMS: atom_id res chain seq x y z
N ALA A 1 -40.22 -13.57 24.70
CA ALA A 1 -39.25 -14.66 24.53
C ALA A 1 -38.37 -14.63 25.76
N GLU A 2 -38.35 -15.70 26.55
CA GLU A 2 -37.27 -15.92 27.53
C GLU A 2 -35.99 -15.97 26.71
N MET A 3 -35.10 -15.01 26.92
CA MET A 3 -33.94 -14.81 26.08
C MET A 3 -32.70 -15.17 26.88
N ASP A 4 -32.07 -16.28 26.51
CA ASP A 4 -30.99 -16.89 27.30
C ASP A 4 -29.62 -16.21 27.08
N ASP A 5 -29.40 -15.48 25.97
CA ASP A 5 -28.13 -14.77 25.68
C ASP A 5 -28.34 -13.37 25.05
N LEU A 6 -27.90 -12.31 25.74
CA LEU A 6 -27.89 -10.92 25.25
C LEU A 6 -26.92 -10.69 24.07
N ARG A 7 -25.88 -11.51 23.92
CA ARG A 7 -24.86 -11.35 22.86
C ARG A 7 -25.39 -11.67 21.46
N ALA A 8 -26.47 -12.44 21.38
CA ALA A 8 -27.17 -12.76 20.15
C ALA A 8 -28.16 -11.66 19.73
N LEU A 9 -28.45 -10.68 20.59
CA LEU A 9 -29.44 -9.65 20.30
C LEU A 9 -28.87 -8.59 19.36
N TYR A 10 -29.39 -8.56 18.13
CA TYR A 10 -29.14 -7.47 17.20
C TYR A 10 -30.09 -6.30 17.50
N THR A 11 -29.54 -5.16 17.93
CA THR A 11 -30.29 -3.91 18.16
C THR A 11 -30.20 -2.92 17.00
N GLY A 12 -29.53 -3.33 15.91
CA GLY A 12 -29.28 -2.47 14.76
C GLY A 12 -30.56 -1.94 14.13
N GLY A 13 -30.53 -0.68 13.71
CA GLY A 13 -31.69 0.04 13.17
C GLY A 13 -32.76 0.49 14.18
N LEU A 14 -32.67 0.12 15.46
CA LEU A 14 -33.62 0.58 16.48
C LEU A 14 -33.21 1.96 17.04
N HIS A 15 -34.16 2.87 17.10
CA HIS A 15 -33.95 4.26 17.54
C HIS A 15 -35.00 4.68 18.56
N TYR A 16 -34.61 5.56 19.48
CA TYR A 16 -35.52 6.28 20.36
C TYR A 16 -35.34 7.79 20.20
N GLU A 17 -36.39 8.55 20.50
CA GLU A 17 -36.38 10.00 20.41
C GLU A 17 -36.15 10.61 21.78
N MET A 18 -35.18 11.53 21.87
CA MET A 18 -34.86 12.27 23.08
C MET A 18 -35.13 13.76 22.88
N GLY A 19 -35.92 14.38 23.76
CA GLY A 19 -36.14 15.82 23.74
C GLY A 19 -34.87 16.59 24.10
N VAL A 20 -34.43 17.54 23.26
CA VAL A 20 -33.17 18.29 23.46
C VAL A 20 -33.43 19.72 23.94
N SER A 21 -34.50 20.34 23.46
CA SER A 21 -34.94 21.66 23.91
C SER A 21 -36.36 21.58 24.46
N PHE A 22 -36.65 22.35 25.51
CA PHE A 22 -37.95 22.33 26.19
C PHE A 22 -38.54 23.74 26.27
N VAL A 23 -39.83 23.88 25.98
CA VAL A 23 -40.61 25.11 26.19
C VAL A 23 -41.82 24.76 27.04
N GLY A 24 -41.91 25.34 28.25
CA GLY A 24 -43.00 25.07 29.18
C GLY A 24 -43.06 23.61 29.67
N GLY A 25 -41.92 22.91 29.73
CA GLY A 25 -41.85 21.50 30.13
C GLY A 25 -42.12 20.50 29.00
N ASN A 26 -42.54 20.95 27.82
CA ASN A 26 -42.71 20.11 26.64
C ASN A 26 -41.49 20.21 25.72
N PRO A 27 -40.99 19.08 25.16
CA PRO A 27 -39.87 19.11 24.23
C PRO A 27 -40.26 19.81 22.92
N SER A 28 -39.51 20.85 22.56
CA SER A 28 -39.66 21.61 21.32
C SER A 28 -38.79 21.08 20.17
N SER A 29 -37.76 20.28 20.47
CA SER A 29 -36.97 19.56 19.47
C SER A 29 -36.64 18.15 19.95
N TRP A 30 -36.68 17.21 19.02
CA TRP A 30 -36.40 15.79 19.25
C TRP A 30 -35.15 15.39 18.49
N ARG A 31 -34.27 14.63 19.16
CA ARG A 31 -33.09 14.03 18.57
C ARG A 31 -33.23 12.52 18.62
N LYS A 32 -33.19 11.90 17.45
CA LYS A 32 -33.11 10.44 17.34
C LYS A 32 -31.75 9.97 17.83
N ARG A 33 -31.75 8.97 18.73
CA ARG A 33 -30.56 8.25 19.17
C ARG A 33 -30.75 6.76 18.91
N SER A 34 -29.69 6.11 18.44
CA SER A 34 -29.65 4.65 18.35
C SER A 34 -29.62 4.02 19.74
N LEU A 35 -30.25 2.85 19.85
CA LEU A 35 -30.04 1.99 21.02
C LEU A 35 -28.58 1.54 21.06
N SER A 36 -28.00 1.56 22.26
CA SER A 36 -26.65 1.09 22.50
C SER A 36 -26.67 -0.42 22.78
N ASP A 37 -25.52 -1.09 22.64
CA ASP A 37 -25.40 -2.52 22.89
C ASP A 37 -25.90 -2.89 24.31
N PRO A 38 -26.81 -3.87 24.45
CA PRO A 38 -27.36 -4.27 25.74
C PRO A 38 -26.30 -4.79 26.72
N MET A 39 -25.28 -5.52 26.24
CA MET A 39 -24.22 -6.07 27.08
C MET A 39 -23.32 -4.98 27.65
N ASP A 40 -22.93 -4.01 26.82
CA ASP A 40 -22.20 -2.82 27.26
C ASP A 40 -23.01 -1.96 28.23
N CYS A 41 -24.31 -1.80 27.97
CA CYS A 41 -25.20 -1.08 28.89
C CYS A 41 -25.29 -1.80 30.24
N LEU A 42 -25.42 -3.13 30.23
CA LEU A 42 -25.43 -3.95 31.45
C LEU A 42 -24.10 -3.81 32.21
N ARG A 43 -22.96 -3.94 31.53
CA ARG A 43 -21.62 -3.79 32.13
C ARG A 43 -21.47 -2.42 32.81
N LEU A 44 -21.82 -1.35 32.11
CA LEU A 44 -21.74 0.01 32.64
C LEU A 44 -22.71 0.22 33.80
N LYS A 45 -23.93 -0.34 33.71
CA LYS A 45 -24.91 -0.19 34.77
C LYS A 45 -24.48 -0.93 36.03
N LEU A 46 -23.88 -2.11 35.90
CA LEU A 46 -23.31 -2.85 37.03
C LEU A 46 -22.17 -2.08 37.71
N LEU A 47 -21.26 -1.49 36.94
CA LEU A 47 -20.20 -0.63 37.49
C LEU A 47 -20.75 0.60 38.21
N ASP A 48 -21.77 1.26 37.65
CA ASP A 48 -22.47 2.40 38.25
C ASP A 48 -23.17 2.05 39.56
N MET A 49 -23.86 0.89 39.59
CA MET A 49 -24.50 0.37 40.80
C MET A 49 -23.47 0.02 41.88
N LEU A 50 -22.39 -0.70 41.52
CA LEU A 50 -21.32 -1.04 42.45
C LEU A 50 -20.59 0.20 42.99
N GLY A 51 -20.38 1.23 42.17
CA GLY A 51 -19.74 2.47 42.60
C GLY A 51 -20.61 3.36 43.49
N SER A 52 -21.94 3.23 43.39
CA SER A 52 -22.87 4.02 44.19
C SER A 52 -23.31 3.31 45.47
N GLU A 53 -23.46 1.97 45.41
CA GLU A 53 -24.15 1.18 46.43
C GLU A 53 -23.37 -0.07 46.86
N GLY A 54 -22.17 -0.30 46.33
CA GLY A 54 -21.33 -1.45 46.70
C GLY A 54 -20.81 -1.37 48.15
N PRO A 55 -20.51 -2.52 48.79
CA PRO A 55 -20.58 -3.90 48.29
C PRO A 55 -22.02 -4.46 48.18
N GLN A 56 -22.29 -5.35 47.20
CA GLN A 56 -23.62 -5.96 46.94
C GLN A 56 -23.51 -7.42 46.50
N THR A 57 -24.50 -8.27 46.83
CA THR A 57 -24.55 -9.67 46.35
C THR A 57 -25.05 -9.75 44.90
N ALA A 58 -24.70 -10.84 44.19
CA ALA A 58 -25.17 -11.08 42.82
C ALA A 58 -26.70 -11.16 42.74
N GLU A 59 -27.36 -11.75 43.74
CA GLU A 59 -28.82 -11.83 43.80
C GLU A 59 -29.46 -10.44 43.92
N ALA A 60 -28.93 -9.56 44.77
CA ALA A 60 -29.43 -8.21 44.96
C ALA A 60 -29.31 -7.36 43.68
N LEU A 61 -28.20 -7.50 42.96
CA LEU A 61 -28.00 -6.85 41.67
C LEU A 61 -28.95 -7.40 40.60
N SER A 62 -29.12 -8.73 40.55
CA SER A 62 -29.99 -9.40 39.59
C SER A 62 -31.46 -9.03 39.77
N LEU A 63 -31.94 -8.90 41.01
CA LEU A 63 -33.33 -8.50 41.31
C LEU A 63 -33.70 -7.10 40.80
N ARG A 64 -32.72 -6.19 40.64
CA ARG A 64 -32.94 -4.82 40.19
C ARG A 64 -32.83 -4.65 38.67
N LEU A 65 -32.31 -5.66 37.98
CA LEU A 65 -32.03 -5.60 36.57
C LEU A 65 -33.02 -6.47 35.78
N PRO A 66 -33.52 -6.01 34.61
CA PRO A 66 -34.48 -6.75 33.80
C PRO A 66 -33.79 -7.84 32.97
N PHE A 67 -32.78 -8.53 33.50
CA PHE A 67 -31.96 -9.52 32.80
C PHE A 67 -31.89 -10.85 33.58
N PRO A 68 -31.69 -12.00 32.90
CA PRO A 68 -31.49 -13.28 33.57
C PRO A 68 -30.30 -13.25 34.55
N SER A 69 -30.45 -13.83 35.73
CA SER A 69 -29.40 -13.85 36.77
C SER A 69 -28.08 -14.43 36.25
N ALA A 70 -28.14 -15.49 35.43
CA ALA A 70 -26.95 -16.11 34.84
C ALA A 70 -26.12 -15.13 33.99
N GLN A 71 -26.76 -14.17 33.31
CA GLN A 71 -26.05 -13.17 32.52
C GLN A 71 -25.47 -12.07 33.39
N VAL A 72 -26.20 -11.64 34.42
CA VAL A 72 -25.69 -10.67 35.40
C VAL A 72 -24.45 -11.22 36.09
N GLU A 73 -24.50 -12.48 36.54
CA GLU A 73 -23.36 -13.20 37.11
C GLU A 73 -22.20 -13.36 36.12
N ALA A 74 -22.48 -13.73 34.87
CA ALA A 74 -21.44 -13.84 33.85
C ALA A 74 -20.73 -12.50 33.59
N VAL A 75 -21.46 -11.38 33.58
CA VAL A 75 -20.88 -10.04 33.43
C VAL A 75 -20.11 -9.63 34.68
N LEU A 76 -20.59 -9.96 35.88
CA LEU A 76 -19.85 -9.71 37.12
C LEU A 76 -18.53 -10.50 37.18
N GLN A 77 -18.54 -11.77 36.77
CA GLN A 77 -17.32 -12.58 36.62
C GLN A 77 -16.39 -11.99 35.55
N GLU A 78 -16.93 -11.49 34.42
CA GLU A 78 -16.13 -10.81 33.41
C GLU A 78 -15.47 -9.53 33.98
N LEU A 79 -16.20 -8.75 34.77
CA LEU A 79 -15.69 -7.55 35.46
C LEU A 79 -14.60 -7.89 36.49
N GLU A 80 -14.74 -9.03 37.19
CA GLU A 80 -13.73 -9.56 38.10
C GLU A 80 -12.46 -9.99 37.34
N MET A 81 -12.60 -10.75 36.25
CA MET A 81 -11.47 -11.15 35.40
C MET A 81 -10.73 -9.93 34.81
N ARG A 82 -11.45 -8.84 34.53
CA ARG A 82 -10.89 -7.56 34.08
C ARG A 82 -10.30 -6.71 35.22
N ASN A 83 -10.33 -7.18 36.47
CA ASN A 83 -9.90 -6.46 37.69
C ASN A 83 -10.63 -5.13 37.92
N LEU A 84 -11.87 -5.00 37.46
CA LEU A 84 -12.71 -3.82 37.71
C LEU A 84 -13.55 -3.99 38.98
N ALA A 85 -14.05 -5.20 39.19
CA ALA A 85 -14.76 -5.61 40.40
C ALA A 85 -13.96 -6.68 41.16
N SER A 86 -14.29 -6.88 42.42
CA SER A 86 -13.73 -7.90 43.29
C SER A 86 -14.83 -8.57 44.08
N ILE A 87 -14.68 -9.87 44.32
CA ILE A 87 -15.61 -10.67 45.13
C ILE A 87 -14.98 -10.96 46.51
N GLY A 88 -15.75 -10.75 47.57
CA GLY A 88 -15.28 -10.99 48.93
C GLY A 88 -16.40 -10.93 49.96
N PHE A 89 -16.02 -11.00 51.24
CA PHE A 89 -16.94 -10.88 52.38
C PHE A 89 -16.63 -9.60 53.12
N PHE A 90 -17.25 -8.48 52.71
CA PHE A 90 -16.92 -7.15 53.23
C PHE A 90 -17.83 -6.75 54.39
N THR A 91 -19.10 -7.17 54.37
CA THR A 91 -20.10 -6.83 55.41
C THR A 91 -20.41 -7.96 56.39
N GLN A 92 -19.61 -9.03 56.41
CA GLN A 92 -19.81 -10.23 57.25
C GLN A 92 -21.08 -11.04 56.92
N THR A 93 -21.47 -11.06 55.65
CA THR A 93 -22.52 -11.93 55.10
C THR A 93 -22.01 -13.35 54.84
N ASP A 94 -22.92 -14.33 54.76
CA ASP A 94 -22.61 -15.73 54.37
C ASP A 94 -22.43 -15.88 52.84
N GLU A 95 -22.83 -14.87 52.06
CA GLU A 95 -22.74 -14.82 50.60
C GLU A 95 -21.66 -13.84 50.13
N GLY A 96 -21.02 -14.17 49.00
CA GLY A 96 -19.99 -13.33 48.39
C GLY A 96 -20.57 -12.04 47.81
N GLU A 97 -19.96 -10.92 48.17
CA GLU A 97 -20.33 -9.58 47.74
C GLU A 97 -19.34 -9.06 46.69
N PHE A 98 -19.87 -8.36 45.68
CA PHE A 98 -19.10 -7.64 44.70
C PHE A 98 -18.89 -6.20 45.13
N ILE A 99 -17.68 -5.68 44.95
CA ILE A 99 -17.33 -4.28 45.14
C ILE A 99 -16.41 -3.82 44.01
N LEU A 100 -16.32 -2.51 43.75
CA LEU A 100 -15.29 -1.99 42.86
C LEU A 100 -13.89 -2.22 43.48
N ARG A 101 -12.93 -2.61 42.64
CA ARG A 101 -11.56 -2.90 43.07
C ARG A 101 -10.86 -1.69 43.73
N VAL A 102 -11.18 -0.49 43.27
CA VAL A 102 -10.66 0.78 43.84
C VAL A 102 -11.18 0.98 45.27
N ASP A 103 -12.44 0.64 45.53
CA ASP A 103 -13.05 0.81 46.85
C ASP A 103 -12.62 -0.27 47.82
N GLU A 104 -12.40 -1.51 47.36
CA GLU A 104 -11.75 -2.56 48.15
C GLU A 104 -10.37 -2.10 48.66
N TYR A 105 -9.54 -1.53 47.77
CA TYR A 105 -8.21 -1.04 48.14
C TYR A 105 -8.28 0.07 49.20
N ARG A 106 -9.27 0.96 49.09
CA ARG A 106 -9.52 2.00 50.10
C ARG A 106 -9.94 1.41 51.45
N ILE A 107 -10.83 0.41 51.45
CA ILE A 107 -11.36 -0.23 52.67
C ILE A 107 -10.27 -1.06 53.38
N THR A 108 -9.39 -1.71 52.63
CA THR A 108 -8.32 -2.57 53.15
C THR A 108 -7.09 -1.80 53.66
N GLY A 109 -7.14 -0.46 53.69
CA GLY A 109 -6.09 0.38 54.29
C GLY A 109 -5.04 0.90 53.31
N GLY A 110 -5.37 1.02 52.02
CA GLY A 110 -4.49 1.63 51.01
C GLY A 110 -4.06 3.05 51.39
N GLN A 111 -2.75 3.31 51.36
CA GLN A 111 -2.15 4.60 51.79
C GLN A 111 -2.02 5.63 50.66
N VAL A 112 -2.18 5.21 49.41
CA VAL A 112 -1.95 6.05 48.22
C VAL A 112 -3.29 6.32 47.53
N ASN A 113 -3.47 7.54 47.02
CA ASN A 113 -4.64 7.85 46.21
C ASN A 113 -4.52 7.14 44.85
N VAL A 114 -5.39 6.17 44.60
CA VAL A 114 -5.36 5.35 43.38
C VAL A 114 -6.39 5.87 42.39
N ILE A 115 -5.95 6.01 41.15
CA ILE A 115 -6.80 6.36 40.01
C ILE A 115 -7.32 5.07 39.36
N ASP A 116 -8.59 5.10 38.98
CA ASP A 116 -9.20 4.02 38.23
C ASP A 116 -8.52 3.81 36.86
N TYR A 117 -8.28 2.54 36.52
CA TYR A 117 -7.57 2.18 35.30
C TYR A 117 -8.35 2.58 34.04
N ARG A 118 -9.69 2.54 34.07
CA ARG A 118 -10.53 2.94 32.92
C ARG A 118 -10.41 4.42 32.63
N THR A 119 -10.31 5.25 33.67
CA THR A 119 -10.06 6.70 33.53
C THR A 119 -8.70 6.98 32.86
N LEU A 120 -7.65 6.23 33.25
CA LEU A 120 -6.33 6.31 32.62
C LEU A 120 -6.36 5.90 31.15
N GLN A 121 -7.03 4.79 30.84
CA GLN A 121 -7.23 4.31 29.48
C GLN A 121 -7.97 5.32 28.59
N THR A 122 -9.00 5.97 29.14
CA THR A 122 -9.78 7.00 28.45
C THR A 122 -8.95 8.25 28.14
N LEU A 123 -8.09 8.68 29.07
CA LEU A 123 -7.17 9.80 28.80
C LEU A 123 -6.19 9.45 27.67
N ILE A 124 -5.63 8.24 27.68
CA ILE A 124 -4.73 7.77 26.62
C ILE A 124 -5.44 7.74 25.27
N LEU A 125 -6.70 7.31 25.23
CA LEU A 125 -7.53 7.30 24.02
C LEU A 125 -7.70 8.72 23.46
N HIS A 126 -8.16 9.67 24.30
CA HIS A 126 -8.36 11.07 23.90
C HIS A 126 -7.08 11.70 23.35
N LYS A 127 -5.96 11.45 24.01
CA LYS A 127 -4.66 11.97 23.60
C LYS A 127 -4.17 11.36 22.28
N SER A 128 -4.41 10.05 22.12
CA SER A 128 -3.98 9.30 20.94
C SER A 128 -4.80 9.63 19.70
N PHE A 129 -6.10 9.92 19.85
CA PHE A 129 -7.03 10.19 18.75
C PHE A 129 -7.54 11.63 18.72
N ALA A 130 -6.72 12.57 19.17
CA ALA A 130 -6.92 13.97 18.86
C ALA A 130 -6.96 14.15 17.34
N THR A 131 -7.98 14.84 16.85
CA THR A 131 -8.18 15.11 15.42
C THR A 131 -7.43 16.36 15.01
N PHE A 132 -6.72 16.28 13.89
CA PHE A 132 -5.96 17.37 13.29
C PHE A 132 -6.45 17.61 11.85
N ASP A 133 -6.34 18.86 11.40
CA ASP A 133 -6.67 19.20 10.01
C ASP A 133 -5.53 18.77 9.07
N GLU A 134 -4.28 18.94 9.53
CA GLU A 134 -3.08 18.66 8.74
C GLU A 134 -2.34 17.39 9.21
N PRO A 135 -1.87 16.52 8.28
CA PRO A 135 -1.12 15.31 8.64
C PRO A 135 0.17 15.56 9.42
N ILE A 136 0.83 16.68 9.17
CA ILE A 136 2.08 17.09 9.84
C ILE A 136 1.85 17.24 11.35
N ASP A 137 0.72 17.82 11.76
CA ASP A 137 0.40 18.02 13.17
C ASP A 137 0.11 16.68 13.88
N ALA A 138 -0.54 15.75 13.19
CA ALA A 138 -0.74 14.39 13.69
C ALA A 138 0.60 13.64 13.88
N ILE A 139 1.53 13.76 12.91
CA ILE A 139 2.88 13.19 13.03
C ILE A 139 3.64 13.81 14.22
N ARG A 140 3.49 15.13 14.42
CA ARG A 140 4.11 15.85 15.55
C ARG A 140 3.59 15.33 16.89
N ASN A 141 2.28 15.13 17.01
CA ASN A 141 1.65 14.62 18.22
C ASN A 141 2.11 13.18 18.54
N LEU A 142 2.13 12.31 17.53
CA LEU A 142 2.58 10.91 17.69
C LEU A 142 4.09 10.75 17.87
N ALA A 143 4.87 11.78 17.54
CA ALA A 143 6.34 11.79 17.41
C ALA A 143 6.91 10.86 16.33
N LEU A 144 6.25 9.73 16.05
CA LEU A 144 6.63 8.72 15.08
C LEU A 144 5.38 8.12 14.43
N VAL A 145 5.39 8.03 13.10
CA VAL A 145 4.39 7.28 12.33
C VAL A 145 5.10 6.19 11.52
N GLN A 146 4.69 4.93 11.66
CA GLN A 146 5.29 3.82 10.90
C GLN A 146 4.54 3.54 9.61
N ARG A 147 3.21 3.64 9.68
CA ARG A 147 2.33 3.34 8.56
C ARG A 147 1.29 4.43 8.38
N ARG A 148 0.86 4.66 7.14
CA ARG A 148 -0.22 5.60 6.80
C ARG A 148 -1.54 5.28 7.49
N GLU A 149 -1.82 4.00 7.78
CA GLU A 149 -3.06 3.61 8.46
C GLU A 149 -3.16 4.23 9.87
N GLU A 150 -2.03 4.61 10.47
CA GLU A 150 -1.98 5.29 11.78
C GLU A 150 -2.50 6.75 11.69
N LEU A 151 -2.61 7.34 10.50
CA LEU A 151 -3.15 8.70 10.34
C LEU A 151 -4.66 8.74 10.11
N LEU A 152 -5.27 7.63 9.68
CA LEU A 152 -6.66 7.55 9.25
C LEU A 152 -7.65 8.12 10.28
N HIS A 153 -7.50 7.73 11.56
CA HIS A 153 -8.40 8.15 12.64
C HIS A 153 -7.97 9.44 13.35
N ARG A 154 -6.93 10.12 12.84
CA ARG A 154 -6.27 11.27 13.50
C ARG A 154 -6.27 12.53 12.64
N VAL A 155 -6.47 12.39 11.33
CA VAL A 155 -6.50 13.50 10.38
C VAL A 155 -7.88 13.54 9.73
N THR A 156 -8.48 14.73 9.64
CA THR A 156 -9.80 14.89 9.02
C THR A 156 -9.74 14.60 7.53
N ASN A 157 -10.64 13.74 7.02
CA ASN A 157 -10.76 13.39 5.60
C ASN A 157 -9.47 12.82 4.97
N PHE A 158 -8.64 12.14 5.76
CA PHE A 158 -7.39 11.57 5.28
C PHE A 158 -7.60 10.46 4.26
N ARG A 159 -6.88 10.53 3.14
CA ARG A 159 -6.85 9.50 2.10
C ARG A 159 -5.47 8.85 2.02
N PHE A 160 -5.41 7.57 1.65
CA PHE A 160 -4.12 6.88 1.52
C PHE A 160 -3.26 7.41 0.36
N ARG A 161 -3.86 8.16 -0.58
CA ARG A 161 -3.16 8.90 -1.64
C ARG A 161 -2.29 10.03 -1.08
N ASP A 162 -2.78 10.75 -0.08
CA ASP A 162 -2.10 11.89 0.56
C ASP A 162 -0.74 11.50 1.18
N TRP A 163 -0.59 10.22 1.53
CA TRP A 163 0.66 9.67 2.03
C TRP A 163 1.85 9.89 1.08
N LYS A 164 1.61 9.93 -0.24
CA LYS A 164 2.65 10.19 -1.22
C LYS A 164 3.23 11.59 -1.00
N ASP A 165 2.40 12.59 -0.82
CA ASP A 165 2.84 13.98 -0.65
C ASP A 165 3.56 14.15 0.70
N ILE A 166 3.00 13.58 1.77
CA ILE A 166 3.62 13.54 3.10
C ILE A 166 5.01 12.90 3.05
N LYS A 167 5.16 11.79 2.33
CA LYS A 167 6.45 11.08 2.25
C LYS A 167 7.55 11.90 1.55
N HIS A 168 7.17 12.77 0.61
CA HIS A 168 8.11 13.58 -0.18
C HIS A 168 8.30 15.00 0.36
N ASP A 169 7.63 15.34 1.48
CA ASP A 169 7.85 16.60 2.18
C ASP A 169 9.31 16.71 2.67
N SER A 170 9.92 17.87 2.47
CA SER A 170 11.30 18.15 2.88
C SER A 170 11.51 18.11 4.38
N ASP A 171 10.47 18.36 5.19
CA ASP A 171 10.58 18.34 6.66
C ASP A 171 10.39 16.95 7.26
N ILE A 172 10.08 15.94 6.44
CA ILE A 172 9.84 14.57 6.87
C ILE A 172 11.07 13.69 6.69
N PHE A 173 11.48 13.07 7.79
CA PHE A 173 12.63 12.19 7.87
C PHE A 173 12.19 10.77 8.17
N ASN A 174 12.67 9.82 7.37
CA ASN A 174 12.54 8.39 7.60
C ASN A 174 13.80 7.83 8.25
N GLY A 175 13.67 7.10 9.36
CA GLY A 175 14.82 6.53 10.04
C GLY A 175 14.43 5.42 11.00
N ARG A 176 15.43 4.84 11.67
CA ARG A 176 15.19 3.95 12.82
C ARG A 176 15.09 4.81 14.05
N LEU A 177 13.88 5.21 14.40
CA LEU A 177 13.60 6.26 15.38
C LEU A 177 13.51 5.67 16.79
N LEU A 178 12.33 5.40 17.33
CA LEU A 178 12.18 4.79 18.66
C LEU A 178 12.25 3.25 18.56
N HIS A 179 12.91 2.58 19.51
CA HIS A 179 13.05 1.10 19.53
C HIS A 179 13.64 0.48 18.25
N ASN A 180 14.51 1.17 17.51
CA ASN A 180 14.99 0.71 16.21
C ASN A 180 13.86 0.42 15.19
N ARG A 181 12.64 0.93 15.41
CA ARG A 181 11.51 0.83 14.47
C ARG A 181 11.71 1.84 13.37
N VAL A 182 11.47 1.39 12.13
CA VAL A 182 11.50 2.25 10.96
C VAL A 182 10.20 3.04 10.93
N GLY A 183 10.30 4.36 10.82
CA GLY A 183 9.14 5.21 10.60
C GLY A 183 9.53 6.63 10.22
N TYR A 184 8.55 7.51 10.22
CA TYR A 184 8.61 8.88 9.75
C TYR A 184 8.40 9.84 10.92
N THR A 185 9.16 10.92 10.92
CA THR A 185 9.05 12.01 11.90
C THR A 185 9.41 13.34 11.26
N LEU A 186 9.16 14.44 11.96
CA LEU A 186 9.52 15.78 11.51
C LEU A 186 10.93 16.15 11.96
N GLY A 187 11.60 17.01 11.20
CA GLY A 187 12.93 17.53 11.53
C GLY A 187 13.00 18.13 12.94
N ASN A 188 11.96 18.86 13.37
CA ASN A 188 11.88 19.47 14.69
C ASN A 188 11.74 18.46 15.86
N GLN A 189 11.48 17.18 15.58
CA GLN A 189 11.42 16.12 16.58
C GLN A 189 12.73 15.37 16.75
N LEU A 190 13.65 15.50 15.80
CA LEU A 190 14.94 14.83 15.84
C LEU A 190 15.76 15.17 17.11
N PRO A 191 15.83 16.43 17.60
CA PRO A 191 16.54 16.75 18.83
C PRO A 191 16.06 15.94 20.05
N MET A 192 14.73 15.80 20.19
CA MET A 192 14.12 15.00 21.25
C MET A 192 14.47 13.52 21.10
N LEU A 193 14.36 12.97 19.89
CA LEU A 193 14.66 11.55 19.62
C LEU A 193 16.14 11.20 19.82
N LEU A 194 17.05 12.12 19.49
CA LEU A 194 18.47 11.99 19.76
C LEU A 194 18.78 12.09 21.26
N GLY A 195 18.11 13.00 21.98
CA GLY A 195 18.27 13.15 23.44
C GLY A 195 17.86 11.92 24.25
N LEU A 196 16.88 11.14 23.77
CA LEU A 196 16.47 9.86 24.36
C LEU A 196 17.47 8.71 24.13
N ARG A 197 18.50 8.95 23.31
CA ARG A 197 19.57 8.01 23.01
C ARG A 197 20.84 8.42 23.76
N GLY A 198 21.76 7.46 23.87
CA GLY A 198 23.15 7.75 24.26
C GLY A 198 23.96 8.19 23.04
N ASP A 199 25.21 8.58 23.27
CA ASP A 199 26.13 8.94 22.19
C ASP A 199 26.34 7.76 21.23
N PRO A 200 26.34 8.00 19.90
CA PRO A 200 26.55 6.95 18.92
C PRO A 200 27.99 6.44 18.99
N TRP A 201 28.15 5.12 18.87
CA TRP A 201 29.46 4.49 18.74
C TRP A 201 29.83 4.35 17.28
N LEU A 202 30.74 5.18 16.79
CA LEU A 202 31.12 5.23 15.38
C LEU A 202 32.46 4.53 15.15
N GLY A 203 32.48 3.58 14.22
CA GLY A 203 33.72 2.97 13.73
C GLY A 203 34.39 3.80 12.62
N PRO A 204 35.64 3.48 12.23
CA PRO A 204 36.39 4.26 11.23
C PRO A 204 35.69 4.35 9.86
N LEU A 205 35.04 3.25 9.44
CA LEU A 205 34.28 3.21 8.18
C LEU A 205 32.96 4.00 8.26
N GLU A 206 32.38 4.11 9.45
CA GLU A 206 31.14 4.84 9.70
C GLU A 206 31.40 6.35 9.69
N GLU A 207 32.52 6.79 10.28
CA GLU A 207 33.02 8.16 10.19
C GLU A 207 33.32 8.56 8.74
N GLU A 208 34.05 7.73 7.98
CA GLU A 208 34.34 8.00 6.56
C GLU A 208 33.05 8.17 5.73
N LEU A 209 32.03 7.33 5.99
CA LEU A 209 30.74 7.43 5.32
C LEU A 209 29.96 8.69 5.74
N LEU A 210 30.02 9.09 7.01
CA LEU A 210 29.37 10.30 7.50
C LEU A 210 29.97 11.58 6.89
N ASP A 211 31.28 11.60 6.67
CA ASP A 211 31.97 12.76 6.11
C ASP A 211 31.72 12.91 4.60
N LYS A 212 31.41 11.82 3.90
CA LYS A 212 30.99 11.86 2.49
C LYS A 212 29.56 12.38 2.29
N ILE A 213 28.73 12.46 3.34
CA ILE A 213 27.35 12.93 3.23
C ILE A 213 27.31 14.46 3.20
N THR A 214 26.88 15.01 2.06
CA THR A 214 26.74 16.45 1.83
C THR A 214 25.63 17.08 2.68
N GLU A 215 25.53 18.41 2.66
CA GLU A 215 24.44 19.12 3.33
C GLU A 215 23.09 18.78 2.72
N GLU A 216 22.97 18.87 1.40
CA GLU A 216 21.81 18.49 0.59
C GLU A 216 21.46 16.99 0.65
N GLY A 217 22.37 16.19 1.21
CA GLY A 217 22.25 14.76 1.35
C GLY A 217 22.73 14.02 0.11
N THR A 218 23.01 12.72 0.27
CA THR A 218 23.69 11.92 -0.76
C THR A 218 22.92 10.64 -1.04
N SER A 219 22.83 10.23 -2.30
CA SER A 219 22.19 8.96 -2.65
C SER A 219 23.08 7.78 -2.27
N ARG A 220 22.48 6.60 -2.04
CA ARG A 220 23.27 5.38 -1.78
C ARG A 220 24.28 5.06 -2.90
N SER A 221 23.92 5.38 -4.14
CA SER A 221 24.75 5.10 -5.32
C SER A 221 25.98 6.00 -5.36
N GLU A 222 25.81 7.28 -5.03
CA GLU A 222 26.90 8.25 -4.89
C GLU A 222 27.79 7.90 -3.70
N LEU A 223 27.20 7.60 -2.53
CA LEU A 223 27.95 7.26 -1.32
C LEU A 223 28.88 6.07 -1.53
N PHE A 224 28.47 5.12 -2.39
CA PHE A 224 29.25 3.91 -2.70
C PHE A 224 30.02 3.99 -4.03
N ALA A 225 30.06 5.16 -4.70
CA ALA A 225 30.65 5.30 -6.03
C ALA A 225 32.16 5.01 -6.03
N ASP A 226 32.87 5.52 -5.04
CA ASP A 226 34.34 5.45 -4.95
C ASP A 226 34.88 4.09 -4.47
N TYR A 227 33.99 3.18 -4.05
CA TYR A 227 34.40 1.88 -3.54
C TYR A 227 34.41 0.81 -4.64
N PRO A 228 35.37 -0.13 -4.59
CA PRO A 228 35.51 -1.14 -5.62
C PRO A 228 34.29 -2.07 -5.72
N LYS A 229 33.85 -2.33 -6.95
CA LYS A 229 32.70 -3.19 -7.30
C LYS A 229 33.20 -4.49 -7.94
N GLY A 230 32.45 -5.58 -7.81
CA GLY A 230 32.78 -6.90 -8.38
C GLY A 230 32.60 -8.06 -7.39
N LYS A 231 32.56 -9.31 -7.91
CA LYS A 231 32.37 -10.52 -7.07
C LYS A 231 33.50 -10.71 -6.05
N GLU A 232 34.73 -10.32 -6.39
CA GLU A 232 35.91 -10.41 -5.52
C GLU A 232 35.85 -9.42 -4.33
N ASN A 233 35.25 -8.24 -4.55
CA ASN A 233 35.08 -7.20 -3.53
C ASN A 233 33.74 -7.27 -2.79
N ALA A 234 33.07 -8.42 -2.83
CA ALA A 234 31.78 -8.62 -2.17
C ALA A 234 31.84 -8.50 -0.64
N HIS A 235 33.02 -8.70 -0.03
CA HIS A 235 33.24 -8.51 1.40
C HIS A 235 33.22 -7.02 1.77
N VAL A 236 33.91 -6.16 1.01
CA VAL A 236 33.88 -4.68 1.18
C VAL A 236 32.47 -4.15 1.03
N GLN A 237 31.76 -4.59 0.00
CA GLN A 237 30.36 -4.19 -0.23
C GLN A 237 29.42 -4.64 0.89
N ARG A 238 29.69 -5.77 1.56
CA ARG A 238 28.94 -6.18 2.75
C ARG A 238 29.27 -5.29 3.96
N SER A 239 30.54 -4.98 4.18
CA SER A 239 30.99 -4.10 5.26
C SER A 239 30.39 -2.70 5.13
N LEU A 240 30.39 -2.10 3.93
CA LEU A 240 29.78 -0.80 3.66
C LEU A 240 28.28 -0.79 3.94
N LYS A 241 27.56 -1.84 3.51
CA LYS A 241 26.13 -2.01 3.82
C LYS A 241 25.89 -2.14 5.32
N SER A 242 26.76 -2.85 6.02
CA SER A 242 26.68 -3.00 7.48
C SER A 242 26.93 -1.67 8.20
N ALA A 243 27.96 -0.92 7.80
CA ALA A 243 28.29 0.39 8.36
C ALA A 243 27.15 1.39 8.16
N LEU A 244 26.60 1.48 6.95
CA LEU A 244 25.42 2.32 6.70
C LEU A 244 24.20 1.86 7.52
N SER A 245 23.99 0.55 7.67
CA SER A 245 22.93 0.03 8.53
C SER A 245 23.15 0.34 10.02
N ASN A 246 24.40 0.43 10.48
CA ASN A 246 24.71 0.79 11.86
C ASN A 246 24.46 2.28 12.10
N LEU A 247 24.87 3.14 11.16
CA LEU A 247 24.54 4.57 11.18
C LEU A 247 23.03 4.81 11.27
N GLU A 248 22.24 4.05 10.49
CA GLU A 248 20.77 4.11 10.57
C GLU A 248 20.25 3.64 11.94
N ARG A 249 20.79 2.55 12.50
CA ARG A 249 20.39 2.03 13.83
C ARG A 249 20.68 3.03 14.94
N GLN A 250 21.80 3.73 14.85
CA GLN A 250 22.19 4.75 15.83
C GLN A 250 21.51 6.10 15.61
N LEU A 251 20.71 6.25 14.54
CA LEU A 251 20.08 7.52 14.13
C LEU A 251 21.12 8.63 13.84
N ALA A 252 22.34 8.23 13.45
CA ALA A 252 23.36 9.18 12.99
C ALA A 252 23.03 9.74 11.60
N VAL A 253 22.26 8.96 10.81
CA VAL A 253 21.71 9.35 9.51
C VAL A 253 20.21 9.09 9.45
N ALA A 254 19.49 9.92 8.70
CA ALA A 254 18.11 9.70 8.31
C ALA A 254 17.94 9.82 6.81
N LYS A 255 16.85 9.28 6.28
CA LYS A 255 16.50 9.29 4.87
C LYS A 255 15.43 10.33 4.60
N GLN A 256 15.57 11.05 3.51
CA GLN A 256 14.49 11.79 2.87
C GLN A 256 14.19 11.13 1.53
N TYR A 257 12.92 11.17 1.12
CA TYR A 257 12.51 10.62 -0.16
C TYR A 257 12.23 11.77 -1.12
N ILE A 258 12.87 11.75 -2.28
CA ILE A 258 12.60 12.69 -3.36
C ILE A 258 11.88 11.95 -4.48
N ASP A 259 10.81 12.55 -4.99
CA ASP A 259 10.16 12.06 -6.19
C ASP A 259 10.97 12.49 -7.42
N VAL A 260 11.32 11.53 -8.27
CA VAL A 260 12.14 11.78 -9.46
C VAL A 260 11.30 11.42 -10.68
N PRO A 261 11.10 12.35 -11.63
CA PRO A 261 10.32 12.09 -12.83
C PRO A 261 10.82 10.83 -13.56
N ASN A 262 9.89 10.04 -14.10
CA ASN A 262 10.16 8.77 -14.82
C ASN A 262 10.81 7.65 -13.98
N ARG A 263 10.88 7.78 -12.64
CA ARG A 263 11.37 6.72 -11.76
C ARG A 263 10.23 6.12 -10.92
N LYS A 264 9.99 4.81 -11.07
CA LYS A 264 8.93 4.09 -10.32
C LYS A 264 9.08 4.09 -8.79
N ARG A 265 10.27 4.40 -8.27
CA ARG A 265 10.55 4.39 -6.83
C ARG A 265 11.18 5.71 -6.44
N SER A 266 10.66 6.32 -5.38
CA SER A 266 11.27 7.51 -4.77
C SER A 266 12.75 7.25 -4.48
N MET A 267 13.57 8.26 -4.77
CA MET A 267 14.99 8.21 -4.47
C MET A 267 15.19 8.51 -2.99
N ALA A 268 15.90 7.62 -2.28
CA ALA A 268 16.27 7.86 -0.89
C ALA A 268 17.61 8.62 -0.84
N ILE A 269 17.59 9.76 -0.17
CA ILE A 269 18.76 10.59 0.10
C ILE A 269 19.08 10.51 1.58
N PHE A 270 20.35 10.25 1.90
CA PHE A 270 20.82 10.19 3.28
C PHE A 270 21.24 11.59 3.75
N ARG A 271 20.71 12.01 4.89
CA ARG A 271 21.08 13.24 5.60
C ARG A 271 21.84 12.87 6.87
N ARG A 272 22.96 13.55 7.11
CA ARG A 272 23.73 13.45 8.35
C ARG A 272 23.01 14.22 9.46
N LEU A 273 22.70 13.54 10.55
CA LEU A 273 22.12 14.14 11.76
C LEU A 273 23.20 14.38 12.82
N HIS A 274 24.11 13.40 12.99
CA HIS A 274 25.17 13.48 13.98
C HIS A 274 26.13 14.65 13.71
N GLY A 275 26.32 15.51 14.71
CA GLY A 275 27.14 16.72 14.64
C GLY A 275 26.47 17.92 13.95
N ARG A 276 25.28 17.75 13.36
CA ARG A 276 24.50 18.86 12.76
C ARG A 276 23.30 19.26 13.60
N ILE A 277 22.63 18.28 14.21
CA ILE A 277 21.49 18.52 15.12
C ILE A 277 21.96 18.28 16.54
N GLU A 278 21.82 19.30 17.38
CA GLU A 278 22.11 19.17 18.81
C GLU A 278 21.00 18.38 19.51
N PRO A 279 21.33 17.31 20.25
CA PRO A 279 20.35 16.55 21.02
C PRO A 279 19.83 17.40 22.19
N LEU A 280 18.55 17.27 22.49
CA LEU A 280 18.01 17.82 23.74
C LEU A 280 18.63 17.12 24.94
N PRO A 281 18.83 17.81 26.08
CA PRO A 281 19.21 17.19 27.32
C PRO A 281 18.27 16.04 27.68
N PHE A 282 18.81 14.93 28.20
CA PHE A 282 18.02 13.71 28.44
C PHE A 282 16.77 13.95 29.30
N HIS A 283 16.88 14.75 30.37
CA HIS A 283 15.77 15.10 31.25
C HIS A 283 14.64 15.85 30.52
N GLU A 284 15.02 16.80 29.65
CA GLU A 284 14.07 17.58 28.86
C GLU A 284 13.42 16.69 27.79
N ALA A 285 14.21 15.92 27.04
CA ALA A 285 13.71 14.97 26.05
C ALA A 285 12.74 13.95 26.66
N LEU A 286 13.04 13.45 27.86
CA LEU A 286 12.18 12.52 28.60
C LEU A 286 10.88 13.18 29.05
N SER A 287 10.92 14.42 29.56
CA SER A 287 9.72 15.18 29.92
C SER A 287 8.83 15.44 28.70
N HIS A 288 9.41 15.87 27.57
CA HIS A 288 8.67 16.05 26.31
C HIS A 288 8.05 14.75 25.80
N LEU A 289 8.76 13.62 25.92
CA LEU A 289 8.21 12.32 25.56
C LEU A 289 6.99 11.99 26.44
N ILE A 290 7.15 12.05 27.78
CA ILE A 290 6.07 11.75 28.74
C ILE A 290 4.89 12.70 28.53
N ALA A 291 5.11 13.97 28.23
CA ALA A 291 4.06 14.93 27.92
C ALA A 291 3.24 14.53 26.67
N ARG A 292 3.77 13.72 25.76
CA ARG A 292 3.04 13.24 24.56
C ARG A 292 2.47 11.84 24.70
N ILE A 293 3.26 10.93 25.26
CA ILE A 293 2.84 9.53 25.37
C ILE A 293 2.16 9.22 26.69
N GLY A 294 2.43 9.99 27.74
CA GLY A 294 1.94 9.76 29.10
C GLY A 294 0.41 9.80 29.20
N PRO A 295 -0.18 9.11 30.20
CA PRO A 295 0.48 8.36 31.27
C PRO A 295 1.16 7.05 30.83
N VAL A 296 2.37 6.77 31.33
CA VAL A 296 3.17 5.58 30.93
C VAL A 296 3.95 4.95 32.08
N ARG A 297 4.12 3.62 32.02
CA ARG A 297 4.92 2.85 33.00
C ARG A 297 6.41 2.89 32.66
N ILE A 298 7.26 2.71 33.68
CA ILE A 298 8.72 2.69 33.50
C ILE A 298 9.18 1.60 32.51
N HIS A 299 8.59 0.39 32.57
CA HIS A 299 8.96 -0.67 31.63
C HIS A 299 8.50 -0.37 30.20
N THR A 300 7.43 0.40 30.03
CA THR A 300 6.99 0.86 28.71
C THR A 300 7.94 1.94 28.19
N LEU A 301 8.40 2.86 29.05
CA LEU A 301 9.41 3.86 28.71
C LEU A 301 10.75 3.26 28.28
N ARG A 302 11.15 2.11 28.83
CA ARG A 302 12.35 1.36 28.38
C ARG A 302 12.32 1.01 26.90
N PHE A 303 11.15 0.90 26.28
CA PHE A 303 11.08 0.66 24.83
C PHE A 303 11.37 1.92 24.01
N PHE A 304 11.21 3.11 24.59
CA PHE A 304 11.43 4.39 23.91
C PHE A 304 12.82 4.97 24.16
N VAL A 305 13.45 4.62 25.29
CA VAL A 305 14.74 5.14 25.74
C VAL A 305 15.84 4.10 25.54
N ALA A 306 16.96 4.49 24.92
CA ALA A 306 18.09 3.59 24.65
C ALA A 306 19.20 3.62 25.73
N ARG A 307 18.91 4.22 26.89
CA ARG A 307 19.82 4.37 28.04
C ARG A 307 19.58 3.26 29.08
N PRO A 308 20.55 3.02 30.00
CA PRO A 308 20.39 2.09 31.11
C PRO A 308 19.15 2.39 31.96
N VAL A 309 18.61 1.34 32.60
CA VAL A 309 17.35 1.44 33.37
C VAL A 309 17.55 2.26 34.65
N GLU A 310 18.74 2.17 35.23
CA GLU A 310 19.17 2.91 36.41
C GLU A 310 19.13 4.41 36.14
N GLU A 311 19.73 4.85 35.02
CA GLU A 311 19.74 6.25 34.60
C GLU A 311 18.32 6.78 34.31
N LEU A 312 17.46 5.96 33.70
CA LEU A 312 16.05 6.31 33.49
C LEU A 312 15.31 6.49 34.83
N ALA A 313 15.53 5.60 35.80
CA ALA A 313 14.88 5.66 37.11
C ALA A 313 15.36 6.85 37.96
N ASP A 314 16.64 7.22 37.86
CA ASP A 314 17.20 8.42 38.48
C ASP A 314 16.62 9.68 37.85
N ALA A 315 16.58 9.76 36.51
CA ALA A 315 16.02 10.90 35.79
C ALA A 315 14.52 11.10 36.08
N LEU A 316 13.74 10.02 36.19
CA LEU A 316 12.33 10.11 36.57
C LEU A 316 12.16 10.67 37.99
N ARG A 317 12.98 10.22 38.95
CA ARG A 317 12.94 10.74 40.33
C ARG A 317 13.31 12.22 40.40
N GLU A 318 14.30 12.65 39.64
CA GLU A 318 14.66 14.07 39.56
C GLU A 318 13.57 14.93 38.93
N LEU A 319 12.95 14.45 37.84
CA LEU A 319 11.87 15.16 37.16
C LEU A 319 10.62 15.26 38.04
N GLU A 320 10.31 14.21 38.80
CA GLU A 320 9.24 14.21 39.81
C GLU A 320 9.54 15.22 40.91
N GLY A 321 10.77 15.22 41.45
CA GLY A 321 11.20 16.18 42.48
C GLY A 321 11.17 17.64 42.02
N LYS A 322 11.37 17.89 40.71
CA LYS A 322 11.28 19.22 40.08
C LYS A 322 9.83 19.61 39.71
N GLY A 323 8.87 18.71 39.82
CA GLY A 323 7.47 18.93 39.41
C GLY A 323 7.25 18.97 37.89
N ALA A 324 8.23 18.53 37.09
CA ALA A 324 8.12 18.48 35.63
C ALA A 324 7.28 17.29 35.13
N ILE A 325 7.17 16.25 35.95
CA ILE A 325 6.28 15.10 35.75
C ILE A 325 5.53 14.80 37.05
N ALA A 326 4.39 14.14 36.93
CA ALA A 326 3.59 13.67 38.06
C ALA A 326 3.53 12.14 38.08
N ARG A 327 3.66 11.58 39.28
CA ARG A 327 3.50 10.14 39.53
C ARG A 327 2.06 9.85 39.91
N ILE A 328 1.44 8.96 39.14
CA ILE A 328 0.07 8.48 39.31
C ILE A 328 0.12 7.00 39.65
N VAL A 329 -0.69 6.56 40.61
CA VAL A 329 -0.80 5.15 40.95
C VAL A 329 -2.15 4.63 40.48
N THR A 330 -2.15 3.53 39.74
CA THR A 330 -3.38 2.82 39.32
C THR A 330 -3.37 1.38 39.80
N LEU A 331 -4.54 0.80 40.04
CA LEU A 331 -4.67 -0.62 40.39
C LEU A 331 -4.65 -1.49 39.13
N GLN A 332 -3.63 -2.34 39.00
CA GLN A 332 -3.58 -3.46 38.06
C GLN A 332 -3.06 -4.70 38.79
N PRO A 333 -3.97 -5.61 39.17
CA PRO A 333 -4.01 -6.37 40.44
C PRO A 333 -3.37 -5.75 41.69
N ASP A 334 -2.16 -5.21 41.54
CA ASP A 334 -1.36 -4.49 42.51
C ASP A 334 -1.23 -2.99 42.13
N PRO A 335 -0.94 -2.09 43.09
CA PRO A 335 -0.65 -0.69 42.81
C PRO A 335 0.56 -0.55 41.88
N THR A 336 0.35 0.09 40.72
CA THR A 336 1.39 0.30 39.71
C THR A 336 1.61 1.78 39.44
N ASP A 337 2.87 2.18 39.37
CA ASP A 337 3.28 3.57 39.11
C ASP A 337 3.25 3.89 37.61
N TYR A 338 2.60 5.00 37.27
CA TYR A 338 2.55 5.64 35.97
C TYR A 338 3.11 7.06 36.07
N TYR A 339 3.81 7.49 35.03
CA TYR A 339 4.34 8.85 34.91
C TYR A 339 3.58 9.61 33.83
N ALA A 340 3.08 10.78 34.16
CA ALA A 340 2.37 11.67 33.24
C ALA A 340 2.84 13.12 33.38
N SER A 341 2.36 13.99 32.49
CA SER A 341 2.51 15.43 32.68
C SER A 341 1.66 15.91 33.88
N PRO A 342 2.00 17.04 34.50
CA PRO A 342 1.18 17.63 35.56
C PRO A 342 -0.27 17.90 35.09
N GLU A 343 -0.45 18.40 33.87
CA GLU A 343 -1.78 18.64 33.28
C GLU A 343 -2.59 17.36 33.11
N ASP A 344 -1.96 16.27 32.64
CA ASP A 344 -2.61 14.98 32.51
C ASP A 344 -3.01 14.40 33.87
N ALA A 345 -2.15 14.57 34.89
CA ALA A 345 -2.44 14.10 36.24
C ALA A 345 -3.63 14.84 36.87
N GLU A 346 -3.75 16.15 36.64
CA GLU A 346 -4.91 16.93 37.07
C GLU A 346 -6.20 16.45 36.39
N ARG A 347 -6.16 16.17 35.08
CA ARG A 347 -7.33 15.64 34.33
C ARG A 347 -7.83 14.30 34.86
N LEU A 348 -6.94 13.46 35.39
CA LEU A 348 -7.29 12.15 35.92
C LEU A 348 -7.97 12.19 37.30
N LEU A 349 -7.98 13.34 37.98
CA LEU A 349 -8.68 13.50 39.26
C LEU A 349 -10.21 13.43 39.10
N SER A 350 -10.72 13.70 37.89
CA SER A 350 -12.14 13.64 37.56
C SER A 350 -12.43 12.55 36.52
N PRO A 351 -13.61 11.90 36.57
CA PRO A 351 -14.00 10.93 35.56
C PRO A 351 -14.11 11.62 34.19
N LEU A 352 -13.47 11.02 33.19
CA LEU A 352 -13.46 11.52 31.81
C LEU A 352 -14.58 10.86 31.00
N PRO A 353 -15.29 11.60 30.14
CA PRO A 353 -16.27 11.01 29.25
C PRO A 353 -15.56 10.11 28.24
N GLU A 354 -16.03 8.87 28.08
CA GLU A 354 -15.42 7.92 27.14
C GLU A 354 -15.88 8.17 25.70
N ASP A 355 -14.92 8.27 24.77
CA ASP A 355 -15.20 8.26 23.34
C ASP A 355 -15.44 6.82 22.86
N ARG A 356 -16.68 6.50 22.49
CA ARG A 356 -17.07 5.16 22.01
C ARG A 356 -17.20 5.05 20.49
N LYS A 357 -16.44 5.84 19.73
CA LYS A 357 -16.27 5.62 18.29
C LYS A 357 -15.55 4.30 18.02
N MET A 358 -16.00 3.59 16.98
CA MET A 358 -15.35 2.37 16.52
C MET A 358 -14.14 2.71 15.66
N ARG A 359 -13.05 1.95 15.81
CA ARG A 359 -11.80 2.15 15.08
C ARG A 359 -11.17 0.82 14.71
N ILE A 360 -10.78 0.68 13.46
CA ILE A 360 -9.97 -0.44 12.98
C ILE A 360 -8.52 0.04 12.95
N LEU A 361 -7.66 -0.57 13.75
CA LEU A 361 -6.27 -0.14 13.92
C LEU A 361 -5.30 -1.21 13.42
N SER A 362 -4.09 -0.78 13.07
CA SER A 362 -2.99 -1.70 12.85
C SER A 362 -2.39 -2.15 14.19
N GLN A 363 -1.74 -3.31 14.22
CA GLN A 363 -1.00 -3.74 15.44
C GLN A 363 0.23 -2.89 15.73
N SER A 364 0.77 -2.19 14.71
CA SER A 364 1.91 -1.29 14.87
C SER A 364 1.50 0.06 15.46
N ASP A 365 0.21 0.40 15.44
CA ASP A 365 -0.32 1.66 15.93
C ASP A 365 0.15 1.93 17.37
N PRO A 366 0.58 3.16 17.70
CA PRO A 366 1.04 3.51 19.03
C PRO A 366 0.03 3.17 20.14
N PHE A 367 -1.27 3.29 19.88
CA PHE A 367 -2.32 2.93 20.82
C PHE A 367 -2.43 1.41 20.99
N SER A 368 -2.60 0.67 19.89
CA SER A 368 -2.67 -0.81 19.90
C SER A 368 -1.46 -1.46 20.55
N SER A 369 -0.27 -0.92 20.28
CA SER A 369 0.99 -1.49 20.78
C SER A 369 1.13 -1.41 22.30
N ARG A 370 0.48 -0.44 22.96
CA ARG A 370 0.48 -0.30 24.43
C ARG A 370 -0.35 -1.37 25.11
N PHE A 371 -1.52 -1.66 24.55
CA PHE A 371 -2.48 -2.64 25.09
C PHE A 371 -2.31 -4.02 24.45
N ILE A 372 -1.18 -4.30 23.78
CA ILE A 372 -0.99 -5.52 22.99
C ILE A 372 -1.18 -6.81 23.79
N GLN A 373 -0.88 -6.82 25.09
CA GLN A 373 -1.10 -7.99 25.93
C GLN A 373 -2.59 -8.21 26.23
N GLU A 374 -3.35 -7.14 26.48
CA GLU A 374 -4.81 -7.20 26.67
C GLU A 374 -5.50 -7.64 25.38
N ILE A 375 -5.08 -7.07 24.24
CA ILE A 375 -5.53 -7.47 22.89
C ILE A 375 -5.26 -8.96 22.67
N ARG A 376 -4.04 -9.45 22.98
CA ARG A 376 -3.69 -10.87 22.79
C ARG A 376 -4.45 -11.81 23.72
N LEU A 377 -4.81 -11.36 24.92
CA LEU A 377 -5.58 -12.14 25.88
C LEU A 377 -7.03 -12.29 25.40
N LEU A 378 -7.63 -11.23 24.86
CA LEU A 378 -9.02 -11.23 24.40
C LEU A 378 -9.19 -11.81 22.97
N LEU A 379 -8.38 -11.34 22.02
CA LEU A 379 -8.52 -11.65 20.59
C LEU A 379 -7.59 -12.79 20.12
N LYS A 380 -6.89 -13.45 21.06
CA LYS A 380 -5.86 -14.48 20.84
C LYS A 380 -4.66 -13.95 20.05
N GLN A 381 -3.58 -14.72 20.01
CA GLN A 381 -2.38 -14.35 19.24
C GLN A 381 -2.60 -14.52 17.73
N GLY A 382 -2.10 -13.56 16.94
CA GLY A 382 -2.18 -13.60 15.47
C GLY A 382 -1.80 -12.26 14.84
N TRP A 383 -1.66 -12.23 13.52
CA TRP A 383 -1.45 -11.01 12.72
C TRP A 383 -2.79 -10.57 12.14
N TYR A 384 -3.46 -9.62 12.78
CA TYR A 384 -4.78 -9.12 12.40
C TYR A 384 -4.92 -7.64 12.73
N TYR A 385 -5.88 -6.95 12.14
CA TYR A 385 -6.26 -5.59 12.52
C TYR A 385 -7.24 -5.67 13.70
N PRO A 386 -6.86 -5.25 14.92
CA PRO A 386 -7.81 -5.16 16.03
C PRO A 386 -8.87 -4.08 15.77
N VAL A 387 -10.10 -4.40 16.14
CA VAL A 387 -11.26 -3.51 16.12
C VAL A 387 -11.57 -3.08 17.54
N PHE A 388 -11.58 -1.77 17.76
CA PHE A 388 -11.85 -1.15 19.06
C PHE A 388 -13.16 -0.38 19.03
N LYS A 389 -13.86 -0.34 20.16
CA LYS A 389 -14.92 0.65 20.45
C LYS A 389 -14.49 1.39 21.70
N GLY A 390 -14.05 2.63 21.51
CA GLY A 390 -13.33 3.33 22.56
C GLY A 390 -12.07 2.56 22.96
N VAL A 391 -11.97 2.17 24.23
CA VAL A 391 -10.79 1.45 24.74
C VAL A 391 -10.91 -0.07 24.58
N ASP A 392 -12.13 -0.61 24.47
CA ASP A 392 -12.32 -2.06 24.46
C ASP A 392 -11.99 -2.68 23.09
N PRO A 393 -11.10 -3.69 23.01
CA PRO A 393 -10.91 -4.48 21.81
C PRO A 393 -12.08 -5.48 21.69
N ILE A 394 -12.88 -5.33 20.64
CA ILE A 394 -14.12 -6.08 20.44
C ILE A 394 -13.97 -7.17 19.39
N GLY A 395 -13.13 -6.93 18.39
CA GLY A 395 -13.04 -7.81 17.24
C GLY A 395 -11.70 -7.75 16.56
N ARG A 396 -11.55 -8.57 15.53
CA ARG A 396 -10.34 -8.64 14.72
C ARG A 396 -10.66 -8.92 13.26
N ILE A 397 -9.82 -8.40 12.38
CA ILE A 397 -9.93 -8.62 10.94
C ILE A 397 -8.60 -9.19 10.43
N LEU A 398 -8.67 -10.40 9.87
CA LEU A 398 -7.52 -11.03 9.24
C LEU A 398 -7.53 -10.72 7.75
N MET A 399 -6.82 -9.67 7.35
CA MET A 399 -6.70 -9.27 5.95
C MET A 399 -5.27 -8.92 5.55
N PHE A 400 -4.93 -9.17 4.29
CA PHE A 400 -3.62 -8.84 3.71
C PHE A 400 -3.76 -8.60 2.20
N VAL A 401 -2.88 -7.77 1.67
CA VAL A 401 -2.84 -7.47 0.23
C VAL A 401 -2.09 -8.60 -0.47
N VAL A 402 -2.74 -9.28 -1.41
CA VAL A 402 -2.15 -10.34 -2.24
C VAL A 402 -2.19 -9.89 -3.69
N ASN A 403 -1.02 -9.88 -4.33
CA ASN A 403 -0.84 -9.36 -5.67
C ASN A 403 -1.39 -7.94 -5.79
N ASP A 404 -2.64 -7.81 -6.25
CA ASP A 404 -3.34 -6.56 -6.54
C ASP A 404 -4.75 -6.50 -5.89
N TYR A 405 -5.16 -7.47 -5.06
CA TYR A 405 -6.44 -7.49 -4.32
C TYR A 405 -6.25 -7.60 -2.80
N LEU A 406 -7.31 -7.27 -2.04
CA LEU A 406 -7.36 -7.44 -0.59
C LEU A 406 -7.99 -8.79 -0.24
N GLU A 407 -7.20 -9.71 0.31
CA GLU A 407 -7.69 -11.01 0.79
C GLU A 407 -8.11 -10.87 2.26
N ILE A 408 -9.39 -11.11 2.55
CA ILE A 408 -9.97 -11.07 3.90
C ILE A 408 -10.34 -12.51 4.28
N LYS A 409 -9.50 -13.11 5.14
CA LYS A 409 -9.66 -14.52 5.53
C LYS A 409 -10.77 -14.73 6.54
N ASP A 410 -10.83 -13.88 7.55
CA ASP A 410 -11.84 -13.98 8.61
C ASP A 410 -12.06 -12.60 9.25
N ILE A 411 -13.32 -12.32 9.58
CA ILE A 411 -13.74 -11.14 10.33
C ILE A 411 -14.42 -11.65 11.59
N ASN A 412 -13.88 -11.36 12.78
CA ASN A 412 -14.52 -11.76 14.04
C ASN A 412 -15.08 -10.53 14.75
N ILE A 413 -16.39 -10.34 14.70
CA ILE A 413 -17.11 -9.19 15.30
C ILE A 413 -18.46 -9.66 15.84
N PRO A 414 -18.81 -9.29 17.09
CA PRO A 414 -20.13 -9.62 17.66
C PRO A 414 -21.27 -8.93 16.91
N HIS A 415 -22.44 -9.59 16.86
CA HIS A 415 -23.62 -9.12 16.14
C HIS A 415 -24.07 -7.71 16.53
N SER A 416 -23.93 -7.33 17.80
CA SER A 416 -24.36 -6.02 18.28
C SER A 416 -23.57 -4.83 17.74
N TYR A 417 -22.37 -5.07 17.19
CA TYR A 417 -21.46 -4.03 16.69
C TYR A 417 -21.45 -3.91 15.17
N LEU A 418 -22.30 -4.66 14.49
CA LEU A 418 -22.25 -4.81 13.04
C LEU A 418 -22.50 -3.51 12.27
N ASP A 419 -23.41 -2.63 12.72
CA ASP A 419 -23.73 -1.38 12.03
C ASP A 419 -22.58 -0.37 12.07
N ASP A 420 -21.98 -0.20 13.25
CA ASP A 420 -20.81 0.65 13.44
C ASP A 420 -19.61 0.08 12.68
N PHE A 421 -19.49 -1.25 12.68
CA PHE A 421 -18.45 -1.95 11.94
C PHE A 421 -18.59 -1.71 10.45
N LYS A 422 -19.79 -1.86 9.88
CA LYS A 422 -20.08 -1.63 8.47
C LYS A 422 -19.54 -0.26 8.03
N THR A 423 -19.89 0.80 8.75
CA THR A 423 -19.45 2.18 8.44
C THR A 423 -17.92 2.31 8.49
N THR A 424 -17.30 1.82 9.56
CA THR A 424 -15.84 1.94 9.75
C THR A 424 -15.06 1.08 8.75
N PHE A 425 -15.61 -0.06 8.38
CA PHE A 425 -15.00 -0.98 7.42
C PHE A 425 -15.14 -0.50 5.99
N GLU A 426 -16.27 0.13 5.65
CA GLU A 426 -16.46 0.78 4.35
C GLU A 426 -15.42 1.89 4.11
N GLU A 427 -15.22 2.79 5.08
CA GLU A 427 -14.20 3.84 5.02
C GLU A 427 -12.79 3.24 4.83
N LEU A 428 -12.49 2.13 5.51
CA LEU A 428 -11.22 1.45 5.34
C LEU A 428 -11.06 0.88 3.93
N LEU A 429 -12.09 0.20 3.39
CA LEU A 429 -12.06 -0.40 2.05
C LEU A 429 -11.96 0.67 0.96
N GLU A 430 -12.63 1.81 1.11
CA GLU A 430 -12.51 2.93 0.19
C GLU A 430 -11.09 3.51 0.15
N ASN A 431 -10.40 3.55 1.29
CA ASN A 431 -9.01 3.99 1.36
C ASN A 431 -8.04 2.99 0.70
N TYR A 432 -8.37 1.68 0.70
CA TYR A 432 -7.57 0.68 -0.03
C TYR A 432 -7.62 0.88 -1.55
N ARG A 433 -8.66 1.52 -2.09
CA ARG A 433 -8.72 1.89 -3.52
C ARG A 433 -7.56 2.81 -3.93
N ASP A 434 -7.20 3.77 -3.08
CA ASP A 434 -6.05 4.66 -3.32
C ASP A 434 -4.70 3.91 -3.36
N ARG A 435 -4.67 2.63 -2.96
CA ARG A 435 -3.50 1.75 -3.09
C ARG A 435 -3.48 0.95 -4.39
N LEU A 436 -4.41 1.21 -5.31
CA LEU A 436 -4.65 0.39 -6.50
C LEU A 436 -5.17 -1.02 -6.13
N VAL A 437 -5.85 -1.12 -4.99
CA VAL A 437 -6.41 -2.38 -4.45
C VAL A 437 -7.92 -2.20 -4.29
N ASP A 438 -8.64 -2.34 -5.41
CA ASP A 438 -10.08 -2.03 -5.44
C ASP A 438 -10.97 -3.26 -5.25
N VAL A 439 -10.41 -4.45 -5.48
CA VAL A 439 -11.12 -5.72 -5.30
C VAL A 439 -10.80 -6.29 -3.93
N SER A 440 -11.83 -6.71 -3.22
CA SER A 440 -11.71 -7.41 -1.93
C SER A 440 -12.41 -8.75 -1.99
N VAL A 441 -11.76 -9.79 -1.46
CA VAL A 441 -12.29 -11.16 -1.42
C VAL A 441 -12.44 -11.59 0.03
N LEU A 442 -13.64 -12.04 0.40
CA LEU A 442 -13.98 -12.48 1.75
C LEU A 442 -14.22 -14.00 1.78
N HIS A 443 -13.63 -14.68 2.76
CA HIS A 443 -13.70 -16.14 2.93
C HIS A 443 -14.56 -16.60 4.11
N ALA A 444 -14.49 -15.90 5.25
CA ALA A 444 -15.24 -16.27 6.44
C ALA A 444 -15.63 -15.05 7.28
N PHE A 445 -16.69 -15.22 8.06
CA PHE A 445 -17.15 -14.29 9.08
C PHE A 445 -17.44 -15.05 10.37
N ASN A 446 -16.89 -14.61 11.48
CA ASN A 446 -16.96 -15.26 12.79
C ASN A 446 -16.54 -16.75 12.78
N GLY A 447 -15.60 -17.12 11.89
CA GLY A 447 -15.16 -18.50 11.72
C GLY A 447 -16.13 -19.41 10.94
N VAL A 448 -17.25 -18.86 10.46
CA VAL A 448 -18.20 -19.53 9.57
C VAL A 448 -17.91 -19.09 8.13
N PRO A 449 -17.92 -20.00 7.14
CA PRO A 449 -17.81 -19.62 5.73
C PRO A 449 -18.86 -18.57 5.33
N VAL A 450 -18.51 -17.62 4.44
CA VAL A 450 -19.41 -16.49 4.13
C VAL A 450 -20.77 -16.94 3.62
N HIS A 451 -20.84 -18.04 2.86
CA HIS A 451 -22.09 -18.55 2.31
C HIS A 451 -23.07 -19.08 3.36
N ASP A 452 -22.56 -19.56 4.49
CA ASP A 452 -23.34 -20.14 5.59
C ASP A 452 -23.67 -19.11 6.68
N CYS A 453 -23.31 -17.84 6.49
CA CYS A 453 -23.58 -16.80 7.47
C CYS A 453 -25.07 -16.41 7.53
N ASP A 454 -25.49 -15.97 8.72
CA ASP A 454 -26.86 -15.52 9.02
C ASP A 454 -27.34 -14.38 8.10
N GLU A 455 -28.66 -14.27 7.90
CA GLU A 455 -29.29 -13.25 7.03
C GLU A 455 -28.84 -11.82 7.35
N ASN A 456 -28.64 -11.49 8.64
CA ASN A 456 -28.16 -10.17 9.05
C ASN A 456 -26.75 -9.88 8.51
N ILE A 457 -25.84 -10.86 8.56
CA ILE A 457 -24.48 -10.73 8.05
C ILE A 457 -24.53 -10.62 6.52
N GLN A 458 -25.37 -11.43 5.85
CA GLN A 458 -25.55 -11.34 4.40
C GLN A 458 -26.03 -9.95 3.96
N LEU A 459 -26.97 -9.35 4.69
CA LEU A 459 -27.46 -8.00 4.41
C LEU A 459 -26.32 -6.97 4.50
N ILE A 460 -25.52 -7.02 5.55
CA ILE A 460 -24.38 -6.09 5.72
C ILE A 460 -23.34 -6.28 4.61
N LEU A 461 -23.03 -7.53 4.26
CA LEU A 461 -22.10 -7.82 3.18
C LEU A 461 -22.64 -7.30 1.84
N SER A 462 -23.93 -7.49 1.57
CA SER A 462 -24.57 -6.98 0.36
C SER A 462 -24.56 -5.46 0.31
N ASP A 463 -24.81 -4.78 1.44
CA ASP A 463 -24.75 -3.33 1.53
C ASP A 463 -23.32 -2.79 1.36
N LEU A 464 -22.33 -3.55 1.82
CA LEU A 464 -20.90 -3.27 1.58
C LEU A 464 -20.48 -3.59 0.14
N GLY A 465 -21.38 -4.06 -0.71
CA GLY A 465 -21.12 -4.37 -2.12
C GLY A 465 -20.41 -5.71 -2.36
N PHE A 466 -20.46 -6.64 -1.40
CA PHE A 466 -19.98 -8.01 -1.61
C PHE A 466 -21.03 -8.87 -2.30
N VAL A 467 -20.62 -9.58 -3.33
CA VAL A 467 -21.45 -10.51 -4.12
C VAL A 467 -20.80 -11.89 -4.11
N SER A 468 -21.60 -12.96 -4.15
CA SER A 468 -21.06 -14.33 -4.24
C SER A 468 -20.23 -14.51 -5.53
N MET A 469 -19.08 -15.18 -5.41
CA MET A 469 -18.24 -15.53 -6.56
C MET A 469 -18.83 -16.67 -7.41
N GLY A 470 -19.92 -17.31 -6.99
CA GLY A 470 -20.52 -18.47 -7.68
C GLY A 470 -19.79 -19.79 -7.44
N ASP A 471 -18.67 -19.79 -6.70
CA ASP A 471 -17.96 -20.98 -6.24
C ASP A 471 -18.55 -21.60 -4.96
N GLY A 472 -19.52 -20.91 -4.35
CA GLY A 472 -20.18 -21.34 -3.12
C GLY A 472 -19.36 -21.11 -1.86
N GLU A 473 -18.15 -20.55 -1.95
CA GLU A 473 -17.27 -20.40 -0.78
C GLU A 473 -16.94 -18.93 -0.48
N ARG A 474 -16.75 -18.10 -1.50
CA ARG A 474 -16.16 -16.77 -1.37
C ARG A 474 -17.05 -15.66 -1.91
N TYR A 475 -16.89 -14.47 -1.34
CA TYR A 475 -17.60 -13.26 -1.74
C TYR A 475 -16.60 -12.23 -2.26
N ILE A 476 -16.96 -11.48 -3.29
CA ILE A 476 -16.13 -10.46 -3.96
C ILE A 476 -16.81 -9.09 -3.91
N ARG A 477 -16.03 -8.03 -3.62
CA ARG A 477 -16.44 -6.63 -3.75
C ARG A 477 -15.62 -5.98 -4.87
N GLY A 478 -16.29 -5.18 -5.70
CA GLY A 478 -15.64 -4.34 -6.73
C GLY A 478 -15.11 -5.09 -7.96
N GLY A 479 -15.46 -6.37 -8.13
CA GLY A 479 -15.05 -7.14 -9.30
C GLY A 479 -15.97 -8.32 -9.58
N VAL A 480 -15.82 -8.90 -10.77
CA VAL A 480 -16.62 -10.01 -11.30
C VAL A 480 -15.76 -11.27 -11.38
N VAL A 481 -16.37 -12.42 -11.14
CA VAL A 481 -15.75 -13.73 -11.38
C VAL A 481 -16.41 -14.33 -12.63
N ALA A 482 -15.69 -14.26 -13.74
CA ALA A 482 -16.09 -14.83 -15.02
C ALA A 482 -14.86 -15.43 -15.71
N PRO A 483 -14.29 -16.50 -15.14
CA PRO A 483 -13.00 -16.99 -15.58
C PRO A 483 -13.15 -17.72 -16.92
N ILE A 484 -12.24 -17.41 -17.83
CA ILE A 484 -12.13 -18.00 -19.16
C ILE A 484 -10.80 -18.74 -19.24
N SER A 485 -10.76 -19.82 -20.01
CA SER A 485 -9.52 -20.58 -20.16
C SER A 485 -8.42 -19.72 -20.79
N ARG A 486 -7.18 -19.86 -20.30
CA ARG A 486 -6.02 -19.11 -20.83
C ARG A 486 -5.83 -19.29 -22.34
N LYS A 487 -6.18 -20.47 -22.86
CA LYS A 487 -6.17 -20.77 -24.30
C LYS A 487 -7.08 -19.86 -25.09
N GLN A 488 -8.31 -19.66 -24.62
CA GLN A 488 -9.27 -18.78 -25.25
C GLN A 488 -8.81 -17.32 -25.19
N VAL A 489 -8.27 -16.87 -24.06
CA VAL A 489 -7.70 -15.51 -23.92
C VAL A 489 -6.56 -15.29 -24.92
N ASN A 490 -5.61 -16.22 -25.00
CA ASN A 490 -4.51 -16.13 -25.96
C ASN A 490 -5.00 -16.17 -27.42
N ARG A 491 -6.05 -16.96 -27.70
CA ARG A 491 -6.67 -17.02 -29.03
C ARG A 491 -7.28 -15.68 -29.43
N LEU A 492 -8.07 -15.06 -28.54
CA LEU A 492 -8.65 -13.74 -28.75
C LEU A 492 -7.54 -12.69 -28.92
N LEU A 493 -6.48 -12.78 -28.11
CA LEU A 493 -5.32 -11.89 -28.24
C LEU A 493 -4.67 -12.02 -29.63
N PHE A 494 -4.42 -13.24 -30.11
CA PHE A 494 -3.84 -13.45 -31.44
C PHE A 494 -4.77 -12.97 -32.56
N LEU A 495 -6.09 -13.07 -32.38
CA LEU A 495 -7.06 -12.57 -33.33
C LEU A 495 -6.97 -11.05 -33.46
N HIS A 496 -7.05 -10.32 -32.34
CA HIS A 496 -7.04 -8.85 -32.33
C HIS A 496 -5.68 -8.24 -32.71
N HIS A 497 -4.58 -8.97 -32.53
CA HIS A 497 -3.24 -8.54 -32.95
C HIS A 497 -2.84 -9.03 -34.36
N SER A 498 -3.78 -9.55 -35.15
CA SER A 498 -3.58 -10.03 -36.52
C SER A 498 -2.56 -11.18 -36.66
N LEU A 499 -2.34 -11.98 -35.61
CA LEU A 499 -1.45 -13.14 -35.64
C LEU A 499 -2.20 -14.45 -35.92
N HIS A 500 -3.51 -14.44 -35.70
CA HIS A 500 -4.39 -15.56 -35.99
C HIS A 500 -4.55 -15.75 -37.51
N GLN A 501 -4.71 -17.00 -37.97
CA GLN A 501 -4.84 -17.29 -39.40
C GLN A 501 -6.02 -16.54 -40.06
N ASP A 502 -7.11 -16.34 -39.32
CA ASP A 502 -8.32 -15.67 -39.81
C ASP A 502 -8.23 -14.13 -39.78
N SER A 503 -7.22 -13.54 -39.13
CA SER A 503 -7.08 -12.08 -38.97
C SER A 503 -5.78 -11.49 -39.52
N ARG A 504 -4.94 -12.32 -40.15
CA ARG A 504 -3.76 -11.84 -40.87
C ARG A 504 -4.17 -11.00 -42.06
N TRP A 505 -3.37 -10.00 -42.36
CA TRP A 505 -3.56 -9.16 -43.54
C TRP A 505 -3.04 -9.87 -44.78
N GLU A 506 -3.63 -9.58 -45.94
CA GLU A 506 -3.26 -10.21 -47.21
C GLU A 506 -1.77 -10.00 -47.55
N ASN A 507 -1.26 -8.78 -47.36
CA ASN A 507 0.09 -8.36 -47.73
C ASN A 507 0.74 -7.43 -46.69
N GLU A 508 2.07 -7.33 -46.72
CA GLU A 508 2.88 -6.51 -45.81
C GLU A 508 2.53 -5.01 -45.80
N THR A 509 2.10 -4.46 -46.94
CA THR A 509 1.71 -3.05 -47.07
C THR A 509 0.49 -2.72 -46.22
N ILE A 510 -0.53 -3.59 -46.24
CA ILE A 510 -1.77 -3.39 -45.49
C ILE A 510 -1.52 -3.56 -43.99
N ALA A 511 -0.69 -4.53 -43.61
CA ALA A 511 -0.31 -4.73 -42.21
C ALA A 511 0.47 -3.54 -41.65
N LEU A 512 1.37 -2.95 -42.45
CA LEU A 512 2.11 -1.75 -42.07
C LEU A 512 1.18 -0.55 -41.86
N GLU A 513 0.14 -0.40 -42.68
CA GLU A 513 -0.80 0.73 -42.55
C GLU A 513 -1.65 0.66 -41.28
N ASN A 514 -1.96 -0.54 -40.81
CA ASN A 514 -2.75 -0.79 -39.61
C ASN A 514 -1.89 -0.96 -38.33
N THR A 515 -0.56 -0.97 -38.45
CA THR A 515 0.35 -1.08 -37.31
C THR A 515 0.99 0.28 -37.01
N ARG A 516 0.96 0.70 -35.74
CA ARG A 516 1.51 2.00 -35.31
C ARG A 516 3.02 2.07 -35.32
N GLU A 517 3.65 1.07 -34.70
CA GLU A 517 5.10 0.98 -34.55
C GLU A 517 5.58 -0.45 -34.77
N LEU A 518 6.69 -0.60 -35.47
CA LEU A 518 7.32 -1.88 -35.79
C LEU A 518 8.81 -1.81 -35.48
N ARG A 519 9.38 -2.91 -35.00
CA ARG A 519 10.81 -2.95 -34.67
C ARG A 519 11.63 -3.56 -35.80
N ASP A 520 11.12 -4.60 -36.44
CA ASP A 520 11.81 -5.35 -37.49
C ASP A 520 10.86 -6.13 -38.40
N ASP A 521 11.42 -6.74 -39.44
CA ASP A 521 10.71 -7.60 -40.40
C ASP A 521 10.03 -8.80 -39.72
N PHE A 522 10.65 -9.35 -38.66
CA PHE A 522 10.09 -10.48 -37.90
C PHE A 522 8.72 -10.14 -37.30
N SER A 523 8.59 -8.96 -36.69
CA SER A 523 7.32 -8.50 -36.13
C SER A 523 6.24 -8.29 -37.21
N LEU A 524 6.60 -7.84 -38.41
CA LEU A 524 5.64 -7.61 -39.49
C LEU A 524 5.19 -8.91 -40.16
N ARG A 525 6.11 -9.85 -40.41
CA ARG A 525 5.83 -11.12 -41.10
C ARG A 525 4.73 -11.94 -40.43
N GLY A 526 4.71 -11.97 -39.09
CA GLY A 526 3.70 -12.70 -38.33
C GLY A 526 2.26 -12.26 -38.63
N ARG A 527 2.08 -11.00 -39.06
CA ARG A 527 0.78 -10.34 -39.28
C ARG A 527 0.29 -10.38 -40.73
N CYS A 528 1.06 -10.93 -41.66
CA CYS A 528 0.77 -10.91 -43.10
C CYS A 528 0.81 -12.32 -43.69
N GLU A 529 -0.14 -12.71 -44.53
CA GLU A 529 -0.12 -14.00 -45.22
C GLU A 529 1.05 -14.09 -46.21
N MET A 530 1.13 -13.13 -47.12
CA MET A 530 2.25 -12.95 -48.04
C MET A 530 3.22 -11.89 -47.52
N PHE A 531 4.51 -12.14 -47.70
CA PHE A 531 5.57 -11.21 -47.34
C PHE A 531 6.63 -11.24 -48.45
N ARG A 532 6.73 -10.14 -49.22
CA ARG A 532 7.61 -10.06 -50.40
C ARG A 532 8.65 -8.95 -50.29
N VAL A 533 8.33 -7.90 -49.56
CA VAL A 533 9.13 -6.68 -49.43
C VAL A 533 9.52 -6.47 -47.97
N ASN A 534 10.82 -6.27 -47.72
CA ASN A 534 11.34 -5.97 -46.39
C ASN A 534 11.03 -4.53 -45.98
N LEU A 535 10.95 -4.27 -44.68
CA LEU A 535 10.68 -2.97 -44.08
C LEU A 535 11.65 -1.91 -44.58
N SER A 536 12.94 -2.23 -44.74
CA SER A 536 13.96 -1.30 -45.26
C SER A 536 13.63 -0.74 -46.64
N SER A 537 12.93 -1.51 -47.49
CA SER A 537 12.49 -1.07 -48.81
C SER A 537 11.19 -0.25 -48.74
N MET A 538 10.38 -0.47 -47.71
CA MET A 538 9.12 0.25 -47.47
C MET A 538 9.30 1.60 -46.77
N VAL A 539 10.43 1.81 -46.07
CA VAL A 539 10.74 3.05 -45.32
C VAL A 539 10.56 4.29 -46.18
N ALA A 540 11.08 4.30 -47.40
CA ALA A 540 10.99 5.46 -48.30
C ALA A 540 9.57 5.64 -48.88
N ALA A 541 8.87 4.54 -49.19
CA ALA A 541 7.54 4.57 -49.79
C ALA A 541 6.46 5.09 -48.81
N HIS A 542 6.56 4.71 -47.54
CA HIS A 542 5.59 5.06 -46.50
C HIS A 542 6.06 6.16 -45.54
N GLN A 543 7.19 6.82 -45.83
CA GLN A 543 7.77 7.89 -45.02
C GLN A 543 7.89 7.50 -43.53
N LEU A 544 8.47 6.31 -43.28
CA LEU A 544 8.70 5.83 -41.93
C LEU A 544 9.98 6.43 -41.37
N HIS A 545 9.91 6.91 -40.14
CA HIS A 545 11.06 7.41 -39.40
C HIS A 545 11.46 6.40 -38.32
N GLN A 546 12.75 6.36 -37.97
CA GLN A 546 13.25 5.53 -36.88
C GLN A 546 13.46 6.38 -35.63
N GLY A 547 12.89 5.96 -34.51
CA GLY A 547 12.99 6.68 -33.24
C GLY A 547 12.81 5.77 -32.03
N SER A 548 13.04 6.31 -30.84
CA SER A 548 12.84 5.59 -29.58
C SER A 548 11.35 5.59 -29.19
N ASN A 549 10.76 4.43 -28.87
CA ASN A 549 9.41 4.35 -28.29
C ASN A 549 9.40 4.54 -26.76
N LEU A 550 8.22 4.59 -26.11
CA LEU A 550 8.12 4.77 -24.64
C LEU A 550 8.80 3.67 -23.80
N ARG A 551 9.18 2.56 -24.44
CA ARG A 551 9.88 1.42 -23.84
C ARG A 551 11.40 1.48 -24.04
N GLY A 552 11.91 2.49 -24.74
CA GLY A 552 13.33 2.68 -25.02
C GLY A 552 13.88 1.81 -26.16
N HIS A 553 13.01 1.20 -26.97
CA HIS A 553 13.40 0.45 -28.16
C HIS A 553 13.37 1.34 -29.40
N LEU A 554 14.31 1.13 -30.32
CA LEU A 554 14.27 1.74 -31.65
C LEU A 554 13.20 1.07 -32.50
N VAL A 555 12.26 1.87 -33.00
CA VAL A 555 11.12 1.44 -33.81
C VAL A 555 10.96 2.33 -35.04
N TRP A 556 10.30 1.80 -36.05
CA TRP A 556 9.84 2.49 -37.24
C TRP A 556 8.38 2.88 -37.08
N ALA A 557 8.07 4.17 -37.26
CA ALA A 557 6.71 4.69 -37.19
C ALA A 557 6.56 5.98 -38.03
N ARG A 558 5.32 6.45 -38.18
CA ARG A 558 5.03 7.74 -38.85
C ARG A 558 5.41 8.91 -37.94
N TYR A 559 5.71 10.07 -38.53
CA TYR A 559 6.13 11.28 -37.79
C TYR A 559 5.15 11.66 -36.66
N ARG A 560 3.84 11.63 -36.96
CA ARG A 560 2.77 11.97 -36.01
C ARG A 560 2.83 11.14 -34.73
N HIS A 561 3.11 9.83 -34.84
CA HIS A 561 3.24 8.96 -33.67
C HIS A 561 4.37 9.42 -32.76
N PHE A 562 5.52 9.81 -33.31
CA PHE A 562 6.63 10.34 -32.50
C PHE A 562 6.29 11.69 -31.83
N GLN A 563 5.46 12.53 -32.46
CA GLN A 563 4.97 13.76 -31.81
C GLN A 563 4.08 13.44 -30.60
N ASP A 564 3.19 12.45 -30.71
CA ASP A 564 2.38 11.98 -29.60
C ASP A 564 3.27 11.44 -28.47
N LEU A 565 4.25 10.58 -28.81
CA LEU A 565 5.19 10.02 -27.82
C LEU A 565 6.03 11.11 -27.14
N GLN A 566 6.48 12.11 -27.89
CA GLN A 566 7.27 13.21 -27.36
C GLN A 566 6.44 14.09 -26.42
N THR A 567 5.19 14.34 -26.79
CA THR A 567 4.24 15.07 -25.94
C THR A 567 3.96 14.31 -24.64
N ILE A 568 3.78 12.98 -24.71
CA ILE A 568 3.58 12.11 -23.54
C ILE A 568 4.80 12.12 -22.61
N ARG A 569 6.01 12.07 -23.16
CA ARG A 569 7.26 12.11 -22.39
C ARG A 569 7.43 13.43 -21.63
N ASN A 570 7.01 14.54 -22.25
CA ASN A 570 7.05 15.88 -21.68
C ASN A 570 8.40 16.22 -21.00
N VAL A 571 9.51 15.82 -21.64
CA VAL A 571 10.86 16.08 -21.14
C VAL A 571 11.30 17.45 -21.64
N PRO A 572 11.75 18.36 -20.74
CA PRO A 572 12.24 19.66 -21.17
C PRO A 572 13.54 19.51 -21.98
N ILE A 573 13.75 20.43 -22.92
CA ILE A 573 14.98 20.54 -23.70
C ILE A 573 16.03 21.24 -22.84
N GLU A 574 17.25 20.71 -22.79
CA GLU A 574 18.38 21.39 -22.16
C GLU A 574 18.89 22.53 -23.05
N ALA A 575 19.33 23.64 -22.46
CA ALA A 575 19.75 24.83 -23.22
C ALA A 575 20.92 24.55 -24.19
N GLU A 576 21.77 23.56 -23.87
CA GLU A 576 22.89 23.14 -24.72
C GLU A 576 22.43 22.35 -25.96
N ASP A 577 21.25 21.72 -25.89
CA ASP A 577 20.71 20.86 -26.95
C ASP A 577 19.86 21.65 -27.98
N GLU A 578 19.43 22.87 -27.64
CA GLU A 578 18.51 23.68 -28.46
C GLU A 578 19.12 24.05 -29.82
N GLU A 579 20.42 24.34 -29.88
CA GLU A 579 21.14 24.67 -31.11
C GLU A 579 21.12 23.51 -32.13
N ILE A 580 21.35 22.28 -31.64
CA ILE A 580 21.36 21.07 -32.47
C ILE A 580 19.94 20.78 -32.97
N LEU A 581 18.94 20.92 -32.11
CA LEU A 581 17.54 20.72 -32.49
C LEU A 581 17.08 21.77 -33.50
N GLN A 582 17.52 23.03 -33.39
CA GLN A 582 17.23 24.06 -34.38
C GLN A 582 17.86 23.75 -35.74
N PHE A 583 19.10 23.25 -35.76
CA PHE A 583 19.74 22.83 -37.01
C PHE A 583 18.92 21.73 -37.71
N PHE A 584 18.51 20.69 -36.97
CA PHE A 584 17.73 19.56 -37.53
C PHE A 584 16.24 19.83 -37.76
N ARG A 585 15.76 21.05 -37.45
CA ARG A 585 14.46 21.55 -37.94
C ARG A 585 14.55 21.98 -39.41
N GLU A 586 15.66 22.61 -39.79
CA GLU A 586 15.84 23.24 -41.11
C GLU A 586 16.66 22.37 -42.07
N HIS A 587 17.58 21.56 -41.55
CA HIS A 587 18.51 20.73 -42.33
C HIS A 587 18.48 19.28 -41.84
N ASN A 588 18.32 18.31 -42.75
CA ASN A 588 18.23 16.90 -42.35
C ASN A 588 19.58 16.15 -42.40
N ASP A 589 20.66 16.80 -42.89
CA ASP A 589 21.92 16.13 -43.20
C ASP A 589 22.93 16.21 -42.03
N PRO A 590 23.33 15.07 -41.42
CA PRO A 590 24.30 15.06 -40.34
C PRO A 590 25.72 15.45 -40.78
N ASP A 591 26.11 15.21 -42.03
CA ASP A 591 27.47 15.51 -42.50
C ASP A 591 27.69 17.03 -42.55
N VAL A 592 26.67 17.80 -42.95
CA VAL A 592 26.71 19.28 -42.93
C VAL A 592 26.86 19.84 -41.52
N HIS A 593 26.23 19.23 -40.51
CA HIS A 593 26.39 19.64 -39.12
C HIS A 593 27.81 19.36 -38.61
N MET A 594 28.35 18.18 -38.92
CA MET A 594 29.70 17.80 -38.52
C MET A 594 30.77 18.70 -39.15
N GLU A 595 30.61 19.07 -40.42
CA GLU A 595 31.52 19.97 -41.13
C GLU A 595 31.49 21.40 -40.55
N ARG A 596 30.30 21.96 -40.28
CA ARG A 596 30.15 23.31 -39.71
C ARG A 596 30.79 23.44 -38.32
N ASN A 597 30.70 22.39 -37.52
CA ASN A 597 31.16 22.39 -36.13
C ASN A 597 32.51 21.67 -35.94
N ALA A 598 33.19 21.29 -37.04
CA ALA A 598 34.45 20.55 -37.05
C ALA A 598 34.47 19.34 -36.10
N MET A 599 33.38 18.57 -36.07
CA MET A 599 33.19 17.47 -35.12
C MET A 599 33.55 16.10 -35.71
N SER A 600 34.04 15.21 -34.85
CA SER A 600 34.22 13.80 -35.19
C SER A 600 32.88 13.03 -35.14
N ARG A 601 32.77 11.94 -35.91
CA ARG A 601 31.60 11.04 -35.85
C ARG A 601 31.34 10.48 -34.45
N SER A 602 32.39 10.26 -33.65
CA SER A 602 32.26 9.80 -32.27
C SER A 602 31.65 10.85 -31.36
N ASP A 603 32.02 12.12 -31.52
CA ASP A 603 31.51 13.21 -30.69
C ASP A 603 30.08 13.57 -31.09
N PHE A 604 29.77 13.56 -32.39
CA PHE A 604 28.41 13.68 -32.89
C PHE A 604 27.47 12.60 -32.33
N ARG A 605 27.91 11.33 -32.25
CA ARG A 605 27.11 10.27 -31.63
C ARG A 605 26.87 10.49 -30.14
N LYS A 606 27.81 11.08 -29.40
CA LYS A 606 27.64 11.38 -27.98
C LYS A 606 26.56 12.44 -27.76
N LEU A 607 26.46 13.42 -28.67
CA LEU A 607 25.43 14.46 -28.65
C LEU A 607 24.05 13.94 -29.10
N VAL A 608 24.01 13.17 -30.20
CA VAL A 608 22.74 12.72 -30.79
C VAL A 608 22.08 11.56 -30.03
N SER A 609 22.87 10.64 -29.47
CA SER A 609 22.33 9.44 -28.80
C SER A 609 21.36 9.77 -27.64
N PRO A 610 21.65 10.74 -26.75
CA PRO A 610 20.69 11.24 -25.76
C PRO A 610 19.41 11.82 -26.40
N LEU A 611 19.52 12.62 -27.45
CA LEU A 611 18.39 13.25 -28.14
C LEU A 611 17.47 12.25 -28.83
N VAL A 612 18.03 11.19 -29.42
CA VAL A 612 17.24 10.09 -30.00
C VAL A 612 16.56 9.25 -28.92
N ARG A 613 17.22 9.02 -27.79
CA ARG A 613 16.62 8.29 -26.65
C ARG A 613 15.49 9.07 -26.01
N SER A 614 15.66 10.39 -25.83
CA SER A 614 14.64 11.28 -25.28
C SER A 614 13.50 11.54 -26.26
N GLY A 615 13.72 11.35 -27.56
CA GLY A 615 12.71 11.42 -28.63
C GLY A 615 12.62 12.77 -29.34
N HIS A 616 13.43 13.74 -28.92
CA HIS A 616 13.52 15.06 -29.56
C HIS A 616 14.09 14.97 -30.99
N LEU A 617 14.82 13.90 -31.29
CA LEU A 617 15.40 13.66 -32.62
C LEU A 617 15.02 12.26 -33.12
N ILE A 618 14.66 12.16 -34.40
CA ILE A 618 14.40 10.89 -35.07
C ILE A 618 15.24 10.78 -36.35
N GLN A 619 15.50 9.56 -36.80
CA GLN A 619 16.15 9.32 -38.09
C GLN A 619 15.09 9.33 -39.19
N ASP A 620 15.33 10.12 -40.23
CA ASP A 620 14.47 10.29 -41.37
C ASP A 620 14.48 9.06 -42.30
N TYR A 621 13.47 8.91 -43.16
CA TYR A 621 13.38 7.80 -44.12
C TYR A 621 14.53 7.81 -45.15
N ARG A 622 15.22 8.94 -45.30
CA ARG A 622 16.42 9.11 -46.15
C ARG A 622 17.75 8.89 -45.40
N GLY A 623 17.69 8.51 -44.13
CA GLY A 623 18.87 8.29 -43.29
C GLY A 623 19.42 9.54 -42.59
N GLY A 624 18.84 10.72 -42.84
CA GLY A 624 19.13 11.98 -42.13
C GLY A 624 18.49 12.04 -40.74
N PHE A 625 18.58 13.18 -40.05
CA PHE A 625 17.88 13.41 -38.78
C PHE A 625 16.81 14.50 -38.89
N LYS A 626 15.78 14.42 -38.06
CA LYS A 626 14.71 15.39 -38.01
C LYS A 626 14.28 15.64 -36.56
N THR A 627 14.06 16.89 -36.22
CA THR A 627 13.53 17.29 -34.91
C THR A 627 12.05 16.95 -34.77
N VAL A 628 11.66 16.44 -33.60
CA VAL A 628 10.27 16.15 -33.22
C VAL A 628 9.81 17.18 -32.21
N GLU A 629 8.76 17.90 -32.56
CA GLU A 629 8.16 18.90 -31.68
C GLU A 629 6.89 18.35 -31.03
N PRO A 630 6.69 18.65 -29.73
CA PRO A 630 5.44 18.32 -29.05
C PRO A 630 4.29 19.09 -29.69
N ILE A 631 3.07 18.56 -29.57
CA ILE A 631 1.88 19.19 -30.14
C ILE A 631 1.58 20.49 -29.37
N PRO A 632 1.54 21.65 -30.03
CA PRO A 632 1.34 22.92 -29.36
C PRO A 632 -0.08 23.03 -28.77
N ASN A 633 -0.19 23.58 -27.55
CA ASN A 633 -1.46 23.77 -26.82
C ASN A 633 -2.31 22.51 -26.64
N ALA A 634 -1.71 21.33 -26.66
CA ALA A 634 -2.44 20.10 -26.40
C ALA A 634 -2.64 19.87 -24.90
N ASP A 635 -3.82 19.36 -24.53
CA ASP A 635 -4.05 18.83 -23.19
C ASP A 635 -3.28 17.51 -23.03
N LEU A 636 -2.22 17.55 -22.21
CA LEU A 636 -1.34 16.41 -21.95
C LEU A 636 -2.13 15.21 -21.40
N TRP A 637 -3.08 15.47 -20.51
CA TRP A 637 -3.89 14.41 -19.91
C TRP A 637 -4.73 13.72 -20.97
N ARG A 638 -5.36 14.50 -21.86
CA ARG A 638 -6.13 13.96 -22.98
C ARG A 638 -5.30 13.06 -23.89
N ILE A 639 -4.09 13.46 -24.28
CA ILE A 639 -3.22 12.62 -25.13
C ILE A 639 -2.79 11.34 -24.40
N LYS A 640 -2.38 11.46 -23.13
CA LYS A 640 -2.01 10.31 -22.29
C LYS A 640 -3.17 9.32 -22.17
N ARG A 641 -4.37 9.83 -21.87
CA ARG A 641 -5.61 9.06 -21.77
C ARG A 641 -5.91 8.37 -23.09
N ASP A 642 -5.98 9.11 -24.20
CA ASP A 642 -6.34 8.57 -25.51
C ASP A 642 -5.33 7.49 -25.97
N TYR A 643 -4.03 7.66 -25.66
CA TYR A 643 -2.99 6.65 -25.91
C TYR A 643 -3.22 5.36 -25.10
N LEU A 644 -3.48 5.47 -23.79
CA LEU A 644 -3.78 4.31 -22.95
C LEU A 644 -5.08 3.63 -23.38
N ARG A 645 -6.09 4.43 -23.76
CA ARG A 645 -7.38 3.93 -24.25
C ARG A 645 -7.19 3.02 -25.46
N GLU A 646 -6.45 3.49 -26.44
CA GLU A 646 -6.18 2.73 -27.65
C GLU A 646 -5.26 1.54 -27.44
N LEU A 647 -4.31 1.65 -26.50
CA LEU A 647 -3.47 0.51 -26.13
C LEU A 647 -4.33 -0.63 -25.59
N VAL A 648 -5.24 -0.34 -24.66
CA VAL A 648 -6.09 -1.35 -23.99
C VAL A 648 -7.14 -1.94 -24.93
N GLN A 649 -7.65 -1.17 -25.91
CA GLN A 649 -8.67 -1.63 -26.85
C GLN A 649 -8.32 -2.95 -27.56
N ASN A 650 -7.04 -3.22 -27.80
CA ASN A 650 -6.61 -4.40 -28.54
C ASN A 650 -6.34 -5.64 -27.67
N TYR A 651 -6.37 -5.50 -26.33
CA TYR A 651 -6.13 -6.59 -25.40
C TYR A 651 -7.45 -7.10 -24.81
N PRO A 652 -7.77 -8.40 -24.94
CA PRO A 652 -9.02 -8.95 -24.40
C PRO A 652 -9.03 -8.97 -22.88
N VAL A 653 -7.88 -9.29 -22.27
CA VAL A 653 -7.65 -9.34 -20.82
C VAL A 653 -6.26 -8.77 -20.56
N ILE A 654 -6.12 -7.92 -19.54
CA ILE A 654 -4.85 -7.29 -19.17
C ILE A 654 -4.77 -7.05 -17.67
N THR A 655 -3.60 -7.29 -17.07
CA THR A 655 -3.31 -6.90 -15.68
C THR A 655 -2.63 -5.54 -15.60
N LEU A 656 -2.69 -4.88 -14.44
CA LEU A 656 -2.02 -3.58 -14.23
C LEU A 656 -0.52 -3.67 -14.54
N LYS A 657 0.14 -4.76 -14.08
CA LYS A 657 1.57 -5.02 -14.31
C LYS A 657 1.91 -5.20 -15.79
N GLN A 658 1.01 -5.82 -16.57
CA GLN A 658 1.19 -5.95 -18.02
C GLN A 658 1.02 -4.61 -18.71
N LEU A 659 0.00 -3.83 -18.34
CA LEU A 659 -0.26 -2.51 -18.89
C LEU A 659 0.90 -1.54 -18.59
N GLU A 660 1.44 -1.55 -17.36
CA GLU A 660 2.64 -0.78 -17.01
C GLU A 660 3.85 -1.11 -17.90
N ARG A 661 4.02 -2.38 -18.28
CA ARG A 661 5.14 -2.80 -19.15
C ARG A 661 4.91 -2.43 -20.61
N LEU A 662 3.66 -2.40 -21.04
CA LEU A 662 3.26 -2.03 -22.39
C LEU A 662 3.32 -0.50 -22.58
N ALA A 663 2.80 0.26 -21.62
CA ALA A 663 2.76 1.72 -21.66
C ALA A 663 4.15 2.37 -21.55
N GLY A 664 5.08 1.75 -20.80
CA GLY A 664 6.44 2.23 -20.63
C GLY A 664 6.64 3.06 -19.35
N SER A 665 7.82 3.66 -19.19
CA SER A 665 8.20 4.34 -17.93
C SER A 665 7.60 5.74 -17.74
N SER A 666 6.96 6.29 -18.78
CA SER A 666 6.39 7.65 -18.78
C SER A 666 5.03 7.75 -18.07
N PHE A 667 4.42 6.62 -17.73
CA PHE A 667 3.15 6.56 -17.03
C PHE A 667 3.35 6.10 -15.59
N SER A 668 2.68 6.77 -14.66
CA SER A 668 2.61 6.30 -13.28
C SER A 668 1.53 5.20 -13.15
N PRO A 669 1.65 4.27 -12.19
CA PRO A 669 0.60 3.28 -11.94
C PRO A 669 -0.75 3.91 -11.59
N GLU A 670 -0.73 5.07 -10.92
CA GLU A 670 -1.91 5.87 -10.58
C GLU A 670 -2.59 6.40 -11.85
N GLU A 671 -1.84 7.03 -12.76
CA GLU A 671 -2.38 7.53 -14.03
C GLU A 671 -3.00 6.41 -14.86
N ILE A 672 -2.38 5.22 -14.87
CA ILE A 672 -2.91 4.04 -15.56
C ILE A 672 -4.22 3.60 -14.89
N SER A 673 -4.24 3.50 -13.57
CA SER A 673 -5.44 3.05 -12.84
C SER A 673 -6.60 4.01 -13.01
N ASP A 674 -6.37 5.32 -12.96
CA ASP A 674 -7.40 6.35 -13.17
C ASP A 674 -8.08 6.15 -14.54
N VAL A 675 -7.29 5.97 -15.60
CA VAL A 675 -7.84 5.70 -16.96
C VAL A 675 -8.60 4.37 -17.01
N MET A 676 -8.10 3.32 -16.35
CA MET A 676 -8.78 2.03 -16.31
C MET A 676 -10.10 2.06 -15.54
N HIS A 677 -10.21 2.89 -14.49
CA HIS A 677 -11.46 3.11 -13.77
C HIS A 677 -12.46 3.92 -14.59
N GLU A 678 -12.03 4.93 -15.34
CA GLU A 678 -12.92 5.62 -16.28
C GLU A 678 -13.56 4.62 -17.27
N PHE A 679 -12.79 3.64 -17.76
CA PHE A 679 -13.32 2.59 -18.65
C PHE A 679 -14.29 1.61 -17.97
N GLU A 680 -14.11 1.38 -16.67
CA GLU A 680 -15.00 0.57 -15.84
C GLU A 680 -16.33 1.32 -15.61
N GLU A 681 -16.26 2.62 -15.31
CA GLU A 681 -17.43 3.50 -15.18
C GLU A 681 -18.18 3.69 -16.50
N ASP A 682 -17.46 3.78 -17.63
CA ASP A 682 -18.00 3.81 -18.99
C ASP A 682 -18.62 2.46 -19.41
N GLY A 683 -18.49 1.39 -18.60
CA GLY A 683 -19.00 0.04 -18.87
C GLY A 683 -18.29 -0.70 -20.00
N THR A 684 -17.12 -0.23 -20.44
CA THR A 684 -16.34 -0.86 -21.52
C THR A 684 -15.50 -2.02 -21.00
N LEU A 685 -14.98 -1.89 -19.77
CA LEU A 685 -14.15 -2.91 -19.12
C LEU A 685 -14.85 -3.49 -17.90
N ILE A 686 -14.70 -4.79 -17.72
CA ILE A 686 -15.01 -5.50 -16.48
C ILE A 686 -13.71 -5.81 -15.75
N LYS A 687 -13.73 -5.71 -14.43
CA LYS A 687 -12.58 -5.98 -13.56
C LYS A 687 -12.87 -7.22 -12.71
N GLY A 688 -11.88 -8.09 -12.53
CA GLY A 688 -11.97 -9.20 -11.58
C GLY A 688 -11.14 -10.42 -11.96
N PHE A 689 -11.60 -11.61 -11.58
CA PHE A 689 -10.95 -12.88 -11.89
C PHE A 689 -11.49 -13.40 -13.22
N LEU A 690 -10.76 -13.12 -14.29
CA LEU A 690 -11.18 -13.39 -15.67
C LEU A 690 -10.44 -14.58 -16.31
N VAL A 691 -9.49 -15.20 -15.62
CA VAL A 691 -8.72 -16.33 -16.16
C VAL A 691 -8.53 -17.41 -15.11
N ASP A 692 -8.85 -18.67 -15.46
CA ASP A 692 -8.92 -19.82 -14.53
C ASP A 692 -7.67 -20.03 -13.66
N ASP A 693 -6.47 -19.82 -14.23
CA ASP A 693 -5.19 -20.12 -13.58
C ASP A 693 -4.47 -18.87 -13.02
N LEU A 694 -5.04 -17.68 -13.19
CA LEU A 694 -4.41 -16.43 -12.74
C LEU A 694 -5.04 -15.93 -11.44
N GLN A 695 -4.24 -15.89 -10.38
CA GLN A 695 -4.61 -15.28 -9.09
C GLN A 695 -4.37 -13.75 -9.08
N ASP A 696 -4.38 -13.11 -10.24
CA ASP A 696 -4.19 -11.68 -10.42
C ASP A 696 -5.50 -11.05 -10.89
N ILE A 697 -5.82 -9.84 -10.38
CA ILE A 697 -6.95 -9.08 -10.92
C ILE A 697 -6.62 -8.68 -12.36
N CYS A 698 -7.56 -8.94 -13.25
CA CYS A 698 -7.50 -8.52 -14.63
C CYS A 698 -8.61 -7.53 -14.95
N TRP A 699 -8.35 -6.64 -15.90
CA TRP A 699 -9.38 -5.94 -16.65
C TRP A 699 -9.60 -6.68 -17.95
N GLY A 700 -10.83 -6.87 -18.34
CA GLY A 700 -11.20 -7.48 -19.60
C GLY A 700 -12.31 -6.74 -20.28
N ARG A 701 -12.35 -6.84 -21.60
CA ARG A 701 -13.35 -6.16 -22.41
C ARG A 701 -14.65 -6.95 -22.44
N GLN A 702 -15.73 -6.39 -21.92
CA GLN A 702 -17.00 -7.10 -21.80
C GLN A 702 -17.50 -7.61 -23.17
N ASP A 703 -17.41 -6.77 -24.20
CA ASP A 703 -17.84 -7.10 -25.56
C ASP A 703 -17.03 -8.25 -26.19
N MET A 704 -15.74 -8.34 -25.88
CA MET A 704 -14.87 -9.42 -26.35
C MET A 704 -15.11 -10.75 -25.61
N LEU A 705 -15.53 -10.67 -24.35
CA LEU A 705 -15.69 -11.83 -23.47
C LEU A 705 -17.09 -12.45 -23.58
N GLU A 706 -18.13 -11.64 -23.78
CA GLU A 706 -19.53 -12.10 -23.89
C GLU A 706 -19.95 -12.43 -25.35
N GLY A 707 -19.21 -11.96 -26.36
CA GLY A 707 -19.68 -11.85 -27.73
C GLY A 707 -19.25 -12.91 -28.76
N LEU A 708 -18.49 -13.95 -28.43
CA LEU A 708 -17.89 -14.82 -29.48
C LEU A 708 -18.09 -16.32 -29.24
N ASP A 709 -18.77 -16.97 -30.20
CA ASP A 709 -18.52 -18.37 -30.54
C ASP A 709 -17.00 -18.59 -30.56
N ALA A 710 -16.51 -19.57 -29.79
CA ALA A 710 -15.08 -19.74 -29.57
C ALA A 710 -14.32 -19.72 -30.92
N PRO A 711 -13.41 -18.76 -31.15
CA PRO A 711 -12.75 -18.63 -32.44
C PRO A 711 -12.06 -19.94 -32.84
N SER A 712 -11.84 -20.15 -34.13
CA SER A 712 -11.18 -21.35 -34.63
C SER A 712 -9.79 -21.50 -33.98
N ARG A 713 -9.28 -22.72 -33.88
CA ARG A 713 -7.98 -22.94 -33.22
C ARG A 713 -6.86 -22.23 -34.00
N SER A 714 -6.01 -21.51 -33.27
CA SER A 714 -4.89 -20.79 -33.85
C SER A 714 -3.83 -21.75 -34.38
N ARG A 715 -3.13 -21.31 -35.42
CA ARG A 715 -1.87 -21.94 -35.83
C ARG A 715 -0.83 -21.88 -34.71
N ASP A 716 0.14 -22.77 -34.79
CA ASP A 716 1.35 -22.67 -33.99
C ASP A 716 2.20 -21.51 -34.52
N LEU A 717 2.83 -20.75 -33.61
CA LEU A 717 3.57 -19.55 -33.97
C LEU A 717 4.71 -19.26 -33.00
N VAL A 718 5.66 -18.44 -33.44
CA VAL A 718 6.74 -17.93 -32.60
C VAL A 718 6.60 -16.42 -32.49
N ILE A 719 6.58 -15.90 -31.27
CA ILE A 719 6.60 -14.46 -30.99
C ILE A 719 8.07 -14.04 -30.81
N PRO A 720 8.63 -13.20 -31.70
CA PRO A 720 10.01 -12.74 -31.57
C PRO A 720 10.14 -11.70 -30.44
N PRO A 721 11.35 -11.51 -29.88
CA PRO A 721 11.59 -10.50 -28.84
C PRO A 721 11.44 -9.06 -29.34
N SER A 722 11.30 -8.87 -30.66
CA SER A 722 11.01 -7.59 -31.28
C SER A 722 9.52 -7.25 -31.32
N ASP A 723 8.63 -8.24 -31.15
CA ASP A 723 7.20 -8.04 -31.22
C ASP A 723 6.66 -7.28 -30.00
N PRO A 724 5.73 -6.32 -30.17
CA PRO A 724 5.10 -5.62 -29.05
C PRO A 724 4.46 -6.54 -27.99
N LEU A 725 3.94 -7.71 -28.39
CA LEU A 725 3.31 -8.68 -27.48
C LEU A 725 4.28 -9.34 -26.50
N ILE A 726 5.59 -9.29 -26.75
CA ILE A 726 6.56 -9.89 -25.82
C ILE A 726 6.48 -9.26 -24.43
N HIS A 727 6.10 -7.98 -24.35
CA HIS A 727 5.93 -7.25 -23.10
C HIS A 727 4.72 -7.75 -22.31
N TYR A 728 3.65 -8.15 -22.98
CA TYR A 728 2.47 -8.76 -22.38
C TYR A 728 2.80 -10.14 -21.76
N PHE A 729 3.62 -10.94 -22.45
CA PHE A 729 4.09 -12.25 -21.96
C PHE A 729 5.35 -12.16 -21.07
N GLY A 730 5.83 -10.97 -20.72
CA GLY A 730 7.11 -10.81 -20.04
C GLY A 730 7.19 -11.43 -18.64
N SER A 731 6.06 -11.57 -17.92
CA SER A 731 6.02 -12.26 -16.61
C SER A 731 6.17 -13.75 -16.82
N LEU A 732 5.34 -14.32 -17.70
CA LEU A 732 5.40 -15.71 -18.11
C LEU A 732 6.80 -16.10 -18.62
N LEU A 733 7.44 -15.26 -19.44
CA LEU A 733 8.77 -15.53 -19.97
C LEU A 733 9.83 -15.67 -18.86
N ARG A 734 9.75 -14.85 -17.80
CA ARG A 734 10.68 -14.88 -16.67
C ARG A 734 10.36 -16.01 -15.70
N GLU A 735 9.10 -16.19 -15.35
CA GLU A 735 8.66 -17.15 -14.34
C GLU A 735 8.76 -18.59 -14.84
N ARG A 736 8.34 -18.84 -16.09
CA ARG A 736 8.32 -20.20 -16.66
C ARG A 736 9.65 -20.58 -17.31
N PHE A 737 10.28 -19.67 -18.05
CA PHE A 737 11.44 -19.98 -18.88
C PHE A 737 12.74 -19.29 -18.42
N GLY A 738 12.71 -18.44 -17.40
CA GLY A 738 13.90 -17.77 -16.86
C GLY A 738 14.52 -16.70 -17.78
N TYR A 739 13.87 -16.33 -18.88
CA TYR A 739 14.38 -15.34 -19.82
C TYR A 739 13.77 -13.95 -19.64
N GLY A 740 14.60 -12.91 -19.77
CA GLY A 740 14.12 -11.53 -19.82
C GLY A 740 13.66 -11.08 -21.21
N SER A 741 14.23 -11.66 -22.26
CA SER A 741 13.93 -11.40 -23.68
C SER A 741 14.39 -12.61 -24.48
N ALA A 742 13.47 -13.24 -25.22
CA ALA A 742 13.68 -14.46 -26.00
C ALA A 742 12.54 -14.60 -27.03
N TYR A 743 12.73 -15.49 -28.01
CA TYR A 743 11.65 -15.96 -28.88
C TYR A 743 10.75 -16.91 -28.09
N LEU A 744 9.43 -16.70 -28.14
CA LEU A 744 8.46 -17.50 -27.39
C LEU A 744 7.65 -18.37 -28.36
N VAL A 745 7.68 -19.69 -28.15
CA VAL A 745 7.07 -20.70 -29.02
C VAL A 745 5.70 -21.10 -28.47
N PHE A 746 4.66 -20.95 -29.29
CA PHE A 746 3.30 -21.33 -28.97
C PHE A 746 2.87 -22.56 -29.76
N HIS A 747 2.31 -23.54 -29.05
CA HIS A 747 1.63 -24.69 -29.61
C HIS A 747 0.24 -24.81 -29.00
N LYS A 748 -0.80 -24.88 -29.82
CA LYS A 748 -2.21 -24.85 -29.33
C LYS A 748 -2.46 -23.72 -28.32
N GLU A 749 -2.06 -22.50 -28.67
CA GLU A 749 -2.25 -21.31 -27.84
C GLU A 749 -1.53 -21.35 -26.47
N GLU A 750 -0.77 -22.40 -26.18
CA GLU A 750 0.05 -22.53 -24.98
C GLU A 750 1.52 -22.25 -25.29
N PRO A 751 2.20 -21.46 -24.46
CA PRO A 751 3.64 -21.28 -24.59
C PRO A 751 4.35 -22.54 -24.10
N ILE A 752 5.05 -23.25 -24.98
CA ILE A 752 5.69 -24.54 -24.68
C ILE A 752 7.22 -24.45 -24.59
N ALA A 753 7.82 -23.42 -25.19
CA ALA A 753 9.26 -23.22 -25.17
C ALA A 753 9.63 -21.75 -25.38
N ALA A 754 10.83 -21.39 -24.98
CA ALA A 754 11.46 -20.12 -25.31
C ALA A 754 12.93 -20.33 -25.66
N PHE A 755 13.45 -19.55 -26.61
CA PHE A 755 14.84 -19.67 -27.06
C PHE A 755 15.47 -18.33 -27.41
N LYS A 756 16.79 -18.26 -27.30
CA LYS A 756 17.58 -17.13 -27.80
C LYS A 756 18.28 -17.54 -29.08
N ALA A 757 18.20 -16.68 -30.08
CA ALA A 757 18.89 -16.90 -31.33
C ALA A 757 19.55 -15.63 -31.84
N ASN A 758 20.66 -15.82 -32.56
CA ASN A 758 21.33 -14.79 -33.34
C ASN A 758 21.16 -15.11 -34.82
N THR A 759 20.73 -14.13 -35.60
CA THR A 759 20.62 -14.28 -37.05
C THR A 759 21.92 -13.81 -37.69
N ARG A 760 22.65 -14.71 -38.34
CA ARG A 760 23.88 -14.41 -39.10
C ARG A 760 23.83 -15.14 -40.44
N ASN A 761 24.15 -14.46 -41.54
CA ASN A 761 24.26 -15.07 -42.88
C ASN A 761 23.07 -15.97 -43.27
N ASN A 762 21.83 -15.52 -43.06
CA ASN A 762 20.59 -16.30 -43.30
C ASN A 762 20.53 -17.64 -42.53
N THR A 763 21.23 -17.73 -41.39
CA THR A 763 21.13 -18.84 -40.45
C THR A 763 20.74 -18.31 -39.07
N ILE A 764 19.80 -19.01 -38.43
CA ILE A 764 19.33 -18.72 -37.08
C ILE A 764 20.10 -19.63 -36.12
N GLU A 765 21.14 -19.09 -35.48
CA GLU A 765 21.95 -19.83 -34.51
C GLU A 765 21.31 -19.73 -33.13
N ILE A 766 20.81 -20.85 -32.62
CA ILE A 766 20.21 -20.93 -31.28
C ILE A 766 21.34 -21.01 -30.25
N THR A 767 21.35 -20.07 -29.31
CA THR A 767 22.37 -19.99 -28.24
C THR A 767 21.89 -20.61 -26.93
N ASP A 768 20.58 -20.58 -26.69
CA ASP A 768 19.97 -21.01 -25.44
C ASP A 768 18.51 -21.44 -25.71
N PHE A 769 18.06 -22.54 -25.11
CA PHE A 769 16.74 -23.12 -25.32
C PHE A 769 16.21 -23.71 -24.01
N VAL A 770 14.98 -23.36 -23.66
CA VAL A 770 14.24 -23.93 -22.52
C VAL A 770 12.82 -24.24 -22.98
N GLY A 771 12.37 -25.47 -22.81
CA GLY A 771 11.00 -25.89 -23.16
C GLY A 771 10.52 -27.05 -22.31
N ASP A 772 9.23 -27.36 -22.43
CA ASP A 772 8.63 -28.51 -21.76
C ASP A 772 9.19 -29.82 -22.34
N SER A 773 9.64 -30.73 -21.48
CA SER A 773 10.24 -32.01 -21.90
C SER A 773 9.31 -32.87 -22.75
N ASP A 774 8.01 -32.82 -22.46
CA ASP A 774 7.02 -33.68 -23.08
C ASP A 774 6.58 -33.17 -24.46
N LEU A 775 6.84 -31.88 -24.77
CA LEU A 775 6.46 -31.20 -26.01
C LEU A 775 7.67 -30.67 -26.80
N GLU A 776 8.87 -31.18 -26.50
CA GLU A 776 10.11 -30.71 -27.12
C GLU A 776 10.11 -30.96 -28.64
N LYS A 777 9.53 -32.08 -29.11
CA LYS A 777 9.44 -32.40 -30.55
C LYS A 777 8.56 -31.38 -31.28
N GLU A 778 7.45 -31.02 -30.68
CA GLU A 778 6.51 -30.01 -31.18
C GLU A 778 7.18 -28.63 -31.18
N ALA A 779 7.89 -28.26 -30.10
CA ALA A 779 8.64 -27.01 -30.04
C ALA A 779 9.65 -26.90 -31.17
N VAL A 780 10.46 -27.95 -31.39
CA VAL A 780 11.46 -27.99 -32.48
C VAL A 780 10.80 -27.94 -33.86
N ARG A 781 9.63 -28.56 -34.04
CA ARG A 781 8.86 -28.45 -35.31
C ARG A 781 8.49 -26.99 -35.58
N VAL A 782 7.85 -26.33 -34.61
CA VAL A 782 7.38 -24.94 -34.76
C VAL A 782 8.57 -23.99 -34.97
N MET A 783 9.70 -24.23 -34.30
CA MET A 783 10.92 -23.46 -34.52
C MET A 783 11.50 -23.63 -35.93
N LYS A 784 11.45 -24.85 -36.49
CA LYS A 784 11.88 -25.11 -37.87
C LYS A 784 10.95 -24.46 -38.89
N GLU A 785 9.65 -24.49 -38.66
CA GLU A 785 8.65 -23.80 -39.48
C GLU A 785 8.92 -22.29 -39.48
N PHE A 786 9.12 -21.70 -38.30
CA PHE A 786 9.51 -20.30 -38.16
C PHE A 786 10.82 -19.97 -38.90
N ALA A 787 11.86 -20.80 -38.75
CA ALA A 787 13.13 -20.62 -39.44
C ALA A 787 13.06 -20.83 -40.97
N TRP A 788 11.99 -21.44 -41.47
CA TRP A 788 11.74 -21.58 -42.91
C TRP A 788 10.91 -20.42 -43.47
N GLU A 789 10.04 -19.81 -42.64
CA GLU A 789 9.26 -18.63 -43.00
C GLU A 789 10.09 -17.32 -43.07
N HIS A 790 11.32 -17.34 -42.54
CA HIS A 790 12.24 -16.20 -42.37
C HIS A 790 13.62 -16.51 -42.96
#